data_AF-A0A2P5L6S4-F1
#
_entry.id   AF-A0A2P5L6S4-F1
#
_cell.length_a   1.000
_cell.length_b   1.000
_cell.length_c   1.000
_cell.angle_alpha   90.00
_cell.angle_beta   90.00
_cell.angle_gamma   90.00
#
_symmetry.space_group_name_H-M   'P 1'
#
loop_
_entity.id
_entity.type
_entity.pdbx_description
1 polymer ?
#
loop_
_entity_poly.entity_id
_entity_poly.type
_entity_poly.pdbx_seq_one_letter_code
_entity_poly.pdbx_strand_id
1 'polypeptide(L)'
;MKTAFLSTAWLYLAFVVYGSLVPLNFRPLAWDTAVRHFQHIPWLRLGIASRADWVANILLYIPLGFFWTAVATYQKHTVSRLGFSMLVLAGCLAVAFSVEFTQLFFPPRTVSINDLVAESFGSFLGVAGWYVAGDYVVKQLKYIKFGNFLSVKAAIFFYILIYGGLSLFPFDFVTSAQELDLKYGGENFEFNQCEDTFLRCSVRYGVEAFAVMPLAVLVCLWPNVPHKFSLNILLGFFIGVLIEGSQVFLVSGVAQGASIITRIVGMAAGVVCYRWARRFSGRGKGLRTLKVIANRLILPYVILVLAINGWLDRDWLAWPVAMEKLHDTYFLPFFYFYYTSEPVALISLLSNVGMYFPVGLLLWASSYNRTQAGNRWLAGTCAAGLALIVEISKLFLDGKHADPTDVLIAFAAGYGAYALANQVLQWVNSGKTEALSRSRFYSEASAQGEQAGIAVKNRFTALGNFGFIAGLSALAAVVYLLFKYPLAPWALALMLMVYGYYLIKKPEVWLIVIPALLPVMDFAPWTGWFFVDEFDLVILTTLAVCWCRRPGIQVQWPGLGKSVACLLILVYWVSVIRGLLPWQQADINAFNNYYSHYNSLRMAKGVLWAFLLAPYLLAAFNQNPRAKLYWGGGILLGLAAMLAFAVMERLVFTGLWEFSLPYRISALFSSMHTGGGHIETYLALSLPFIGGLFFYSVRWGGPAALILFFTGSYVLLATFSRGGYLAFVVEFLVLVAGLAAYTQSQSRAQSSIGRWRPLGIGLALIGVVALMTIPAIRGDVIRQRFSTVYEDKAIRENHWLDAANMMDNDWATRWFGMGVGSYPRTYFLLNNENVVPGSYKIETESYHRYLRLKGGDALYMGQYIDVRAHRHYRLALDLRSPEGKPVNLEIPICEKSLLYSFNCLALSVKTANQSGWQTHELDIFSENVGYKRLGVGKPVQLALFAGLNPETVIDIDNVELIDETGRDLLANGDFSHGLDHWLFATDNHLPWHSKNIWVQVYFEQGWSGVISLALLLLTAMAKLLGRISYQPEASILLSALAGFSVVGWVDSCFDAPRLTLLFLWVIAVALLDLGHAVKGEILK
;
A
#
# COMPACT_ATOMS: atom_id res chain seq x y z
N MET A 1 -2.70 -37.28 -3.65
CA MET A 1 -2.02 -35.95 -3.51
C MET A 1 -0.89 -36.01 -2.51
N LYS A 2 -1.10 -36.50 -1.28
CA LYS A 2 -0.01 -36.69 -0.31
C LYS A 2 1.17 -37.49 -0.90
N THR A 3 0.89 -38.58 -1.62
CA THR A 3 1.89 -39.37 -2.36
C THR A 3 2.62 -38.58 -3.43
N ALA A 4 1.92 -37.73 -4.18
CA ALA A 4 2.51 -36.87 -5.20
C ALA A 4 3.42 -35.80 -4.58
N PHE A 5 2.98 -35.16 -3.48
CA PHE A 5 3.83 -34.21 -2.74
C PHE A 5 5.06 -34.88 -2.15
N LEU A 6 4.92 -36.10 -1.64
CA LEU A 6 6.04 -36.86 -1.11
C LEU A 6 7.06 -37.18 -2.22
N SER A 7 6.62 -37.68 -3.38
CA SER A 7 7.52 -37.94 -4.51
C SER A 7 8.20 -36.66 -5.01
N THR A 8 7.45 -35.55 -5.08
CA THR A 8 8.00 -34.26 -5.51
C THR A 8 9.00 -33.71 -4.49
N ALA A 9 8.71 -33.82 -3.18
CA ALA A 9 9.62 -33.37 -2.13
C ALA A 9 10.96 -34.14 -2.17
N TRP A 10 10.92 -35.46 -2.36
CA TRP A 10 12.14 -36.27 -2.49
C TRP A 10 12.92 -35.99 -3.77
N LEU A 11 12.24 -35.90 -4.92
CA LEU A 11 12.88 -35.56 -6.19
C LEU A 11 13.53 -34.17 -6.12
N TYR A 12 12.86 -33.22 -5.49
CA TYR A 12 13.38 -31.86 -5.34
C TYR A 12 14.53 -31.79 -4.34
N LEU A 13 14.47 -32.53 -3.23
CA LEU A 13 15.61 -32.65 -2.30
C LEU A 13 16.83 -33.26 -3.01
N ALA A 14 16.65 -34.31 -3.81
CA ALA A 14 17.72 -34.91 -4.60
C ALA A 14 18.29 -33.91 -5.62
N PHE A 15 17.43 -33.10 -6.24
CA PHE A 15 17.84 -32.03 -7.15
C PHE A 15 18.67 -30.95 -6.44
N VAL A 16 18.25 -30.49 -5.26
CA VAL A 16 19.00 -29.51 -4.45
C VAL A 16 20.39 -30.07 -4.11
N VAL A 17 20.45 -31.28 -3.55
CA VAL A 17 21.72 -31.90 -3.15
C VAL A 17 22.64 -32.10 -4.37
N TYR A 18 22.11 -32.61 -5.49
CA TYR A 18 22.88 -32.80 -6.70
C TYR A 18 23.37 -31.47 -7.28
N GLY A 19 22.48 -30.50 -7.45
CA GLY A 19 22.77 -29.19 -8.03
C GLY A 19 23.80 -28.39 -7.24
N SER A 20 23.82 -28.55 -5.91
CA SER A 20 24.81 -27.92 -5.03
C SER A 20 26.18 -28.60 -5.04
N LEU A 21 26.31 -29.84 -5.56
CA LEU A 21 27.56 -30.62 -5.55
C LEU A 21 28.22 -30.78 -6.94
N VAL A 22 27.49 -30.60 -8.05
CA VAL A 22 28.07 -30.52 -9.41
C VAL A 22 29.19 -29.47 -9.41
N PRO A 23 30.40 -29.67 -9.97
CA PRO A 23 30.80 -30.69 -10.95
C PRO A 23 31.21 -32.06 -10.37
N LEU A 24 30.96 -32.36 -9.10
CA LEU A 24 31.30 -33.64 -8.44
C LEU A 24 32.79 -33.98 -8.44
N ASN A 25 33.67 -32.97 -8.43
CA ASN A 25 35.11 -33.15 -8.32
C ASN A 25 35.52 -33.34 -6.85
N PHE A 26 35.37 -34.55 -6.34
CA PHE A 26 35.69 -34.85 -4.94
C PHE A 26 37.20 -34.76 -4.68
N ARG A 27 37.59 -33.91 -3.73
CA ARG A 27 38.95 -33.86 -3.16
C ARG A 27 38.88 -34.14 -1.66
N PRO A 28 39.54 -35.19 -1.17
CA PRO A 28 39.50 -35.53 0.25
C PRO A 28 40.17 -34.43 1.08
N LEU A 29 39.48 -33.99 2.13
CA LEU A 29 40.01 -33.13 3.19
C LEU A 29 39.97 -33.89 4.52
N ALA A 30 41.00 -33.70 5.35
CA ALA A 30 40.97 -34.22 6.71
C ALA A 30 39.81 -33.58 7.49
N TRP A 31 39.08 -34.39 8.26
CA TRP A 31 37.88 -33.95 8.99
C TRP A 31 38.14 -32.72 9.87
N ASP A 32 39.25 -32.72 10.63
CA ASP A 32 39.62 -31.59 11.50
C ASP A 32 39.92 -30.30 10.73
N THR A 33 40.37 -30.42 9.49
CA THR A 33 40.61 -29.27 8.60
C THR A 33 39.30 -28.77 8.02
N ALA A 34 38.40 -29.67 7.58
CA ALA A 34 37.08 -29.31 7.08
C ALA A 34 36.24 -28.58 8.15
N VAL A 35 36.23 -29.07 9.39
CA VAL A 35 35.54 -28.41 10.52
C VAL A 35 36.12 -27.02 10.79
N ARG A 36 37.45 -26.87 10.83
CA ARG A 36 38.10 -25.56 11.04
C ARG A 36 37.80 -24.58 9.91
N HIS A 37 37.82 -25.03 8.65
CA HIS A 37 37.46 -24.20 7.50
C HIS A 37 35.99 -23.78 7.57
N PHE A 38 35.08 -24.70 7.91
CA PHE A 38 33.66 -24.39 8.03
C PHE A 38 33.35 -23.38 9.16
N GLN A 39 34.09 -23.43 10.26
CA GLN A 39 33.96 -22.47 11.37
C GLN A 39 34.39 -21.04 10.98
N HIS A 40 35.21 -20.89 9.92
CA HIS A 40 35.77 -19.61 9.49
C HIS A 40 35.35 -19.24 8.06
N ILE A 41 34.17 -19.71 7.60
CA ILE A 41 33.64 -19.34 6.29
C ILE A 41 33.40 -17.83 6.20
N PRO A 42 33.71 -17.19 5.07
CA PRO A 42 33.67 -15.74 4.96
C PRO A 42 32.23 -15.21 4.79
N TRP A 43 32.01 -13.98 5.25
CA TRP A 43 30.90 -13.15 4.80
C TRP A 43 31.33 -12.41 3.52
N LEU A 44 30.82 -12.83 2.36
CA LEU A 44 31.21 -12.23 1.08
C LEU A 44 30.55 -10.86 0.92
N ARG A 45 31.31 -9.86 0.42
CA ARG A 45 30.75 -8.56 0.02
C ARG A 45 30.03 -8.71 -1.31
N LEU A 46 28.70 -8.72 -1.27
CA LEU A 46 27.89 -8.95 -2.46
C LEU A 46 27.92 -7.72 -3.39
N GLY A 47 28.68 -7.80 -4.48
CA GLY A 47 28.53 -6.92 -5.64
C GLY A 47 27.28 -7.25 -6.47
N ILE A 48 27.02 -6.47 -7.52
CA ILE A 48 25.85 -6.59 -8.40
C ILE A 48 25.67 -8.03 -8.93
N ALA A 49 26.75 -8.67 -9.42
CA ALA A 49 26.69 -10.02 -9.97
C ALA A 49 26.38 -11.11 -8.92
N SER A 50 26.91 -10.97 -7.69
CA SER A 50 26.68 -11.94 -6.60
C SER A 50 25.30 -11.85 -5.95
N ARG A 51 24.47 -10.85 -6.30
CA ARG A 51 23.07 -10.79 -5.83
C ARG A 51 22.20 -11.84 -6.51
N ALA A 52 22.46 -12.12 -7.79
CA ALA A 52 21.71 -13.14 -8.54
C ALA A 52 21.90 -14.52 -7.93
N ASP A 53 23.13 -14.86 -7.54
CA ASP A 53 23.48 -16.10 -6.82
C ASP A 53 22.76 -16.19 -5.47
N TRP A 54 22.81 -15.11 -4.67
CA TRP A 54 22.10 -15.05 -3.38
C TRP A 54 20.58 -15.25 -3.53
N VAL A 55 19.96 -14.63 -4.54
CA VAL A 55 18.53 -14.82 -4.86
C VAL A 55 18.26 -16.24 -5.35
N ALA A 56 19.14 -16.81 -6.17
CA ALA A 56 18.99 -18.19 -6.65
C ALA A 56 18.97 -19.19 -5.49
N ASN A 57 19.83 -19.01 -4.47
CA ASN A 57 19.85 -19.86 -3.28
C ASN A 57 18.56 -19.74 -2.44
N ILE A 58 17.99 -18.53 -2.32
CA ILE A 58 16.66 -18.33 -1.70
C ILE A 58 15.59 -19.09 -2.51
N LEU A 59 15.54 -18.88 -3.82
CA LEU A 59 14.54 -19.49 -4.71
C LEU A 59 14.66 -21.02 -4.74
N LEU A 60 15.88 -21.56 -4.60
CA LEU A 60 16.15 -22.98 -4.56
C LEU A 60 15.49 -23.64 -3.34
N TYR A 61 15.52 -23.01 -2.16
CA TYR A 61 15.00 -23.60 -0.92
C TYR A 61 13.51 -23.34 -0.65
N ILE A 62 12.88 -22.35 -1.31
CA ILE A 62 11.43 -22.10 -1.16
C ILE A 62 10.58 -23.35 -1.49
N PRO A 63 10.74 -24.02 -2.65
CA PRO A 63 9.96 -25.21 -2.96
C PRO A 63 10.27 -26.38 -2.02
N LEU A 64 11.51 -26.48 -1.52
CA LEU A 64 11.90 -27.50 -0.56
C LEU A 64 11.09 -27.36 0.73
N GLY A 65 11.11 -26.18 1.35
CA GLY A 65 10.33 -25.89 2.56
C GLY A 65 8.82 -26.01 2.32
N PHE A 66 8.33 -25.56 1.17
CA PHE A 66 6.92 -25.63 0.81
C PHE A 66 6.41 -27.08 0.68
N PHE A 67 7.09 -27.93 -0.11
CA PHE A 67 6.64 -29.30 -0.34
C PHE A 67 6.78 -30.19 0.90
N TRP A 68 7.85 -30.04 1.69
CA TRP A 68 7.99 -30.79 2.93
C TRP A 68 6.95 -30.37 3.98
N THR A 69 6.63 -29.08 4.06
CA THR A 69 5.54 -28.61 4.93
C THR A 69 4.19 -29.13 4.45
N ALA A 70 3.97 -29.16 3.13
CA ALA A 70 2.78 -29.75 2.53
C ALA A 70 2.60 -31.21 2.92
N VAL A 71 3.66 -32.02 2.88
CA VAL A 71 3.65 -33.43 3.29
C VAL A 71 3.39 -33.57 4.80
N ALA A 72 4.08 -32.79 5.62
CA ALA A 72 4.08 -32.93 7.08
C ALA A 72 2.78 -32.46 7.74
N THR A 73 2.11 -31.46 7.15
CA THR A 73 0.93 -30.80 7.73
C THR A 73 -0.39 -31.15 7.04
N TYR A 74 -0.37 -31.98 5.99
CA TYR A 74 -1.57 -32.41 5.26
C TYR A 74 -2.59 -33.06 6.22
N GLN A 75 -3.76 -32.41 6.38
CA GLN A 75 -4.91 -32.87 7.19
C GLN A 75 -4.71 -32.92 8.72
N LYS A 76 -3.81 -32.11 9.30
CA LYS A 76 -3.57 -32.06 10.77
C LYS A 76 -4.20 -30.84 11.45
N HIS A 77 -4.47 -30.94 12.76
CA HIS A 77 -4.96 -29.83 13.62
C HIS A 77 -3.88 -28.73 13.83
N THR A 78 -4.30 -27.49 14.12
CA THR A 78 -3.42 -26.30 14.14
C THR A 78 -2.16 -26.44 15.01
N VAL A 79 -2.27 -27.01 16.21
CA VAL A 79 -1.13 -27.17 17.13
C VAL A 79 -0.12 -28.19 16.61
N SER A 80 -0.59 -29.32 16.08
CA SER A 80 0.31 -30.32 15.50
C SER A 80 0.92 -29.81 14.20
N ARG A 81 0.21 -29.00 13.41
CA ARG A 81 0.78 -28.36 12.21
C ARG A 81 2.00 -27.51 12.54
N LEU A 82 1.95 -26.68 13.59
CA LEU A 82 3.07 -25.82 13.97
C LEU A 82 4.30 -26.64 14.37
N GLY A 83 4.13 -27.68 15.20
CA GLY A 83 5.22 -28.55 15.61
C GLY A 83 5.87 -29.30 14.43
N PHE A 84 5.06 -29.83 13.51
CA PHE A 84 5.58 -30.47 12.29
C PHE A 84 6.27 -29.47 11.35
N SER A 85 5.80 -28.21 11.28
CA SER A 85 6.47 -27.17 10.50
C SER A 85 7.82 -26.78 11.09
N MET A 86 7.96 -26.73 12.42
CA MET A 86 9.26 -26.51 13.07
C MET A 86 10.23 -27.65 12.76
N LEU A 87 9.76 -28.90 12.76
CA LEU A 87 10.57 -30.06 12.36
C LEU A 87 10.99 -30.00 10.89
N VAL A 88 10.09 -29.58 10.00
CA VAL A 88 10.44 -29.37 8.58
C VAL A 88 11.48 -28.28 8.42
N LEU A 89 11.31 -27.13 9.09
CA LEU A 89 12.27 -26.03 9.04
C LEU A 89 13.63 -26.49 9.56
N ALA A 90 13.67 -27.17 10.72
CA ALA A 90 14.89 -27.75 11.25
C ALA A 90 15.54 -28.76 10.28
N GLY A 91 14.73 -29.57 9.59
CA GLY A 91 15.21 -30.50 8.56
C GLY A 91 15.80 -29.78 7.34
N CYS A 92 15.15 -28.72 6.84
CA CYS A 92 15.67 -27.92 5.73
C CYS A 92 16.98 -27.20 6.12
N LEU A 93 17.06 -26.66 7.34
CA LEU A 93 18.29 -26.06 7.87
C LEU A 93 19.40 -27.11 8.01
N ALA A 94 19.08 -28.31 8.50
CA ALA A 94 20.06 -29.40 8.56
C ALA A 94 20.58 -29.77 7.17
N VAL A 95 19.71 -29.78 6.15
CA VAL A 95 20.12 -30.00 4.76
C VAL A 95 21.05 -28.88 4.27
N ALA A 96 20.67 -27.62 4.45
CA ALA A 96 21.49 -26.45 4.09
C ALA A 96 22.91 -26.55 4.68
N PHE A 97 23.01 -26.68 6.00
CA PHE A 97 24.30 -26.84 6.68
C PHE A 97 25.08 -28.08 6.21
N SER A 98 24.42 -29.21 5.98
CA SER A 98 25.09 -30.44 5.55
C SER A 98 25.61 -30.34 4.13
N VAL A 99 24.84 -29.73 3.21
CA VAL A 99 25.21 -29.55 1.81
C VAL A 99 26.37 -28.55 1.72
N GLU A 100 26.27 -27.40 2.38
CA GLU A 100 27.32 -26.38 2.43
C GLU A 100 28.62 -26.95 3.02
N PHE A 101 28.54 -27.71 4.12
CA PHE A 101 29.70 -28.38 4.69
C PHE A 101 30.31 -29.40 3.71
N THR A 102 29.46 -30.14 2.99
CA THR A 102 29.91 -31.14 2.01
C THR A 102 30.62 -30.47 0.82
N GLN A 103 30.23 -29.25 0.43
CA GLN A 103 30.87 -28.53 -0.68
C GLN A 103 32.35 -28.25 -0.46
N LEU A 104 32.84 -28.22 0.79
CA LEU A 104 34.28 -28.12 1.09
C LEU A 104 35.08 -29.22 0.38
N PHE A 105 34.50 -30.39 0.19
CA PHE A 105 35.13 -31.54 -0.46
C PHE A 105 35.00 -31.51 -1.99
N PHE A 106 34.33 -30.52 -2.58
CA PHE A 106 34.04 -30.45 -4.02
C PHE A 106 34.47 -29.12 -4.67
N PRO A 107 35.79 -28.81 -4.73
CA PRO A 107 36.26 -27.62 -5.44
C PRO A 107 35.88 -27.68 -6.94
N PRO A 108 35.49 -26.57 -7.59
CA PRO A 108 35.67 -25.17 -7.17
C PRO A 108 34.49 -24.56 -6.38
N ARG A 109 33.62 -25.37 -5.73
CA ARG A 109 32.54 -24.83 -4.92
C ARG A 109 33.06 -23.96 -3.78
N THR A 110 32.43 -22.80 -3.59
CA THR A 110 32.74 -21.85 -2.54
C THR A 110 31.67 -21.93 -1.46
N VAL A 111 32.10 -21.97 -0.20
CA VAL A 111 31.20 -21.95 0.95
C VAL A 111 31.14 -20.55 1.56
N SER A 112 29.96 -20.11 1.98
CA SER A 112 29.79 -18.77 2.55
C SER A 112 28.67 -18.65 3.58
N ILE A 113 28.77 -17.65 4.47
CA ILE A 113 27.68 -17.36 5.41
C ILE A 113 26.45 -16.83 4.66
N ASN A 114 26.65 -16.12 3.54
CA ASN A 114 25.56 -15.54 2.75
C ASN A 114 24.62 -16.62 2.21
N ASP A 115 25.19 -17.75 1.76
CA ASP A 115 24.43 -18.87 1.20
C ASP A 115 23.61 -19.55 2.29
N LEU A 116 24.21 -19.87 3.44
CA LEU A 116 23.48 -20.40 4.59
C LEU A 116 22.31 -19.50 5.01
N VAL A 117 22.50 -18.17 5.01
CA VAL A 117 21.43 -17.20 5.29
C VAL A 117 20.35 -17.23 4.21
N ALA A 118 20.72 -17.24 2.93
CA ALA A 118 19.79 -17.33 1.81
C ALA A 118 18.95 -18.62 1.85
N GLU A 119 19.59 -19.78 1.99
CA GLU A 119 18.94 -21.09 2.06
C GLU A 119 18.01 -21.19 3.28
N SER A 120 18.44 -20.65 4.43
CA SER A 120 17.63 -20.58 5.65
C SER A 120 16.39 -19.70 5.45
N PHE A 121 16.57 -18.53 4.84
CA PHE A 121 15.49 -17.60 4.56
C PHE A 121 14.50 -18.17 3.53
N GLY A 122 15.00 -18.79 2.46
CA GLY A 122 14.20 -19.51 1.47
C GLY A 122 13.37 -20.63 2.10
N SER A 123 13.97 -21.41 3.01
CA SER A 123 13.27 -22.46 3.77
C SER A 123 12.12 -21.90 4.61
N PHE A 124 12.36 -20.80 5.33
CA PHE A 124 11.34 -20.10 6.11
C PHE A 124 10.20 -19.59 5.21
N LEU A 125 10.53 -18.94 4.09
CA LEU A 125 9.55 -18.45 3.12
C LEU A 125 8.72 -19.59 2.52
N GLY A 126 9.33 -20.75 2.27
CA GLY A 126 8.64 -21.96 1.83
C GLY A 126 7.58 -22.44 2.83
N VAL A 127 7.95 -22.52 4.12
CA VAL A 127 7.03 -22.88 5.22
C VAL A 127 5.92 -21.85 5.35
N ALA A 128 6.25 -20.56 5.38
CA ALA A 128 5.28 -19.47 5.49
C ALA A 128 4.33 -19.45 4.27
N GLY A 129 4.86 -19.64 3.07
CA GLY A 129 4.10 -19.72 1.82
C GLY A 129 3.07 -20.84 1.83
N TRP A 130 3.37 -21.98 2.48
CA TRP A 130 2.39 -23.04 2.68
C TRP A 130 1.22 -22.60 3.58
N TYR A 131 1.47 -21.85 4.65
CA TYR A 131 0.40 -21.34 5.51
C TYR A 131 -0.45 -20.25 4.84
N VAL A 132 0.17 -19.38 4.03
CA VAL A 132 -0.52 -18.28 3.35
C VAL A 132 -1.32 -18.78 2.14
N ALA A 133 -0.72 -19.61 1.30
CA ALA A 133 -1.26 -19.95 -0.01
C ALA A 133 -1.45 -21.45 -0.25
N GLY A 134 -0.97 -22.34 0.64
CA GLY A 134 -0.95 -23.79 0.43
C GLY A 134 -2.32 -24.37 0.08
N ASP A 135 -3.35 -24.07 0.88
CA ASP A 135 -4.72 -24.57 0.63
C ASP A 135 -5.28 -24.09 -0.72
N TYR A 136 -4.98 -22.85 -1.09
CA TYR A 136 -5.37 -22.28 -2.38
C TYR A 136 -4.65 -22.97 -3.54
N VAL A 137 -3.33 -23.15 -3.45
CA VAL A 137 -2.50 -23.83 -4.46
C VAL A 137 -2.97 -25.28 -4.64
N VAL A 138 -3.19 -26.02 -3.54
CA VAL A 138 -3.72 -27.39 -3.60
C VAL A 138 -5.09 -27.43 -4.28
N LYS A 139 -5.96 -26.47 -3.98
CA LYS A 139 -7.27 -26.34 -4.65
C LYS A 139 -7.12 -26.09 -6.15
N GLN A 140 -6.21 -25.21 -6.57
CA GLN A 140 -5.93 -24.97 -8.00
C GLN A 140 -5.33 -26.21 -8.69
N LEU A 141 -4.41 -26.93 -8.04
CA LEU A 141 -3.82 -28.17 -8.57
C LEU A 141 -4.88 -29.26 -8.80
N LYS A 142 -5.89 -29.36 -7.92
CA LYS A 142 -7.04 -30.25 -8.15
C LYS A 142 -7.85 -29.78 -9.36
N TYR A 143 -8.07 -28.48 -9.48
CA TYR A 143 -8.88 -27.89 -10.55
C TYR A 143 -8.31 -28.12 -11.94
N ILE A 144 -6.99 -28.15 -12.11
CA ILE A 144 -6.34 -28.47 -13.41
C ILE A 144 -6.84 -29.80 -14.00
N LYS A 145 -7.18 -30.77 -13.15
CA LYS A 145 -7.56 -32.13 -13.61
C LYS A 145 -9.02 -32.26 -14.06
N PHE A 146 -9.88 -31.29 -13.75
CA PHE A 146 -11.32 -31.40 -14.00
C PHE A 146 -11.74 -31.16 -15.46
N GLY A 147 -10.86 -30.62 -16.31
CA GLY A 147 -11.14 -30.33 -17.71
C GLY A 147 -12.32 -29.38 -17.95
N ASN A 148 -12.55 -28.45 -17.02
CA ASN A 148 -13.65 -27.48 -17.07
C ASN A 148 -13.16 -26.04 -16.87
N PHE A 149 -14.10 -25.10 -16.67
CA PHE A 149 -13.76 -23.69 -16.43
C PHE A 149 -12.81 -23.48 -15.24
N LEU A 150 -12.94 -24.29 -14.18
CA LEU A 150 -12.04 -24.20 -13.03
C LEU A 150 -10.60 -24.61 -13.42
N SER A 151 -10.46 -25.56 -14.35
CA SER A 151 -9.16 -25.93 -14.93
C SER A 151 -8.53 -24.80 -15.73
N VAL A 152 -9.33 -24.08 -16.53
CA VAL A 152 -8.85 -22.90 -17.29
C VAL A 152 -8.39 -21.80 -16.32
N LYS A 153 -9.17 -21.51 -15.27
CA LYS A 153 -8.81 -20.53 -14.25
C LYS A 153 -7.51 -20.92 -13.53
N ALA A 154 -7.37 -22.18 -13.13
CA ALA A 154 -6.16 -22.69 -12.50
C ALA A 154 -4.95 -22.63 -13.45
N ALA A 155 -5.12 -22.99 -14.72
CA ALA A 155 -4.07 -22.94 -15.73
C ALA A 155 -3.59 -21.49 -15.96
N ILE A 156 -4.50 -20.52 -16.07
CA ILE A 156 -4.13 -19.09 -16.18
C ILE A 156 -3.34 -18.64 -14.96
N PHE A 157 -3.78 -19.01 -13.75
CA PHE A 157 -3.08 -18.67 -12.51
C PHE A 157 -1.63 -19.17 -12.50
N PHE A 158 -1.39 -20.46 -12.79
CA PHE A 158 -0.03 -20.99 -12.85
C PHE A 158 0.78 -20.41 -14.03
N TYR A 159 0.14 -20.16 -15.17
CA TYR A 159 0.81 -19.58 -16.32
C TYR A 159 1.34 -18.18 -16.04
N ILE A 160 0.53 -17.32 -15.41
CA ILE A 160 0.95 -15.96 -15.05
C ILE A 160 2.10 -16.01 -14.03
N LEU A 161 2.03 -16.91 -13.04
CA LEU A 161 3.12 -17.07 -12.07
C LEU A 161 4.42 -17.51 -12.73
N ILE A 162 4.37 -18.53 -13.60
CA ILE A 162 5.55 -19.03 -14.31
C ILE A 162 6.09 -17.97 -15.26
N TYR A 163 5.22 -17.36 -16.08
CA TYR A 163 5.62 -16.37 -17.07
C TYR A 163 6.20 -15.11 -16.41
N GLY A 164 5.57 -14.61 -15.34
CA GLY A 164 6.08 -13.49 -14.56
C GLY A 164 7.41 -13.82 -13.89
N GLY A 165 7.53 -15.00 -13.27
CA GLY A 165 8.78 -15.45 -12.65
C GLY A 165 9.93 -15.57 -13.66
N LEU A 166 9.68 -16.15 -14.83
CA LEU A 166 10.68 -16.25 -15.91
C LEU A 166 11.03 -14.89 -16.51
N SER A 167 10.06 -13.97 -16.60
CA SER A 167 10.30 -12.65 -17.16
C SER A 167 11.12 -11.76 -16.22
N LEU A 168 11.04 -11.97 -14.91
CA LEU A 168 11.73 -11.14 -13.91
C LEU A 168 13.03 -11.77 -13.38
N PHE A 169 13.32 -13.02 -13.73
CA PHE A 169 14.56 -13.69 -13.34
C PHE A 169 15.78 -12.98 -13.94
N PRO A 170 16.88 -12.75 -13.18
CA PRO A 170 17.23 -13.32 -11.86
C PRO A 170 16.73 -12.53 -10.64
N PHE A 171 15.78 -11.59 -10.82
CA PHE A 171 15.26 -10.69 -9.78
C PHE A 171 16.32 -9.78 -9.15
N ASP A 172 17.29 -9.36 -9.96
CA ASP A 172 18.36 -8.41 -9.60
C ASP A 172 17.86 -6.97 -9.63
N PHE A 173 16.86 -6.66 -8.81
CA PHE A 173 16.28 -5.32 -8.76
C PHE A 173 17.29 -4.26 -8.31
N VAL A 174 17.21 -3.09 -8.94
CA VAL A 174 17.96 -1.89 -8.58
C VAL A 174 17.58 -1.45 -7.17
N THR A 175 18.58 -1.32 -6.30
CA THR A 175 18.37 -1.01 -4.86
C THR A 175 18.74 0.41 -4.47
N SER A 176 19.45 1.14 -5.33
CA SER A 176 19.90 2.51 -5.07
C SER A 176 19.72 3.41 -6.31
N ALA A 177 19.61 4.72 -6.08
CA ALA A 177 19.55 5.70 -7.17
C ALA A 177 20.85 5.72 -8.01
N GLN A 178 22.00 5.45 -7.39
CA GLN A 178 23.28 5.36 -8.09
C GLN A 178 23.32 4.19 -9.08
N GLU A 179 22.80 3.01 -8.69
CA GLU A 179 22.66 1.87 -9.60
C GLU A 179 21.72 2.18 -10.76
N LEU A 180 20.67 2.95 -10.49
CA LEU A 180 19.72 3.39 -11.50
C LEU A 180 20.37 4.37 -12.50
N ASP A 181 21.13 5.35 -12.00
CA ASP A 181 21.86 6.32 -12.83
C ASP A 181 22.95 5.66 -13.67
N LEU A 182 23.69 4.69 -13.10
CA LEU A 182 24.67 3.87 -13.85
C LEU A 182 23.99 3.09 -14.98
N LYS A 183 22.77 2.59 -14.75
CA LYS A 183 22.00 1.89 -15.78
C LYS A 183 21.50 2.84 -16.87
N TYR A 184 21.04 4.03 -16.50
CA TYR A 184 20.57 5.06 -17.44
C TYR A 184 21.69 5.76 -18.21
N GLY A 185 22.93 5.71 -17.70
CA GLY A 185 24.12 6.21 -18.40
C GLY A 185 24.59 5.34 -19.58
N GLY A 186 24.00 4.15 -19.80
CA GLY A 186 24.29 3.25 -20.92
C GLY A 186 23.17 3.20 -21.99
N GLU A 187 23.48 2.65 -23.17
CA GLU A 187 22.57 2.52 -24.34
C GLU A 187 21.46 1.44 -24.17
N ASN A 188 20.81 1.39 -23.00
CA ASN A 188 19.87 0.31 -22.64
C ASN A 188 18.40 0.61 -22.98
N PHE A 189 18.12 1.71 -23.69
CA PHE A 189 16.77 2.14 -24.07
C PHE A 189 16.67 2.33 -25.58
N GLU A 190 16.54 1.22 -26.30
CA GLU A 190 16.28 1.28 -27.73
C GLU A 190 15.02 0.49 -28.10
N PHE A 191 14.37 0.91 -29.19
CA PHE A 191 13.16 0.23 -29.66
C PHE A 191 13.44 -1.21 -30.11
N ASN A 192 14.66 -1.50 -30.59
CA ASN A 192 15.10 -2.80 -31.08
C ASN A 192 16.60 -2.98 -30.79
N GLN A 193 16.96 -3.96 -29.95
CA GLN A 193 18.35 -4.27 -29.58
C GLN A 193 18.87 -5.61 -30.12
N CYS A 194 18.29 -6.15 -31.20
CA CYS A 194 18.79 -7.41 -31.76
C CYS A 194 19.89 -7.17 -32.80
N GLU A 195 21.16 -7.29 -32.39
CA GLU A 195 22.36 -7.14 -33.25
C GLU A 195 22.79 -8.42 -34.00
N ASP A 196 22.05 -9.52 -33.80
CA ASP A 196 22.34 -10.83 -34.39
C ASP A 196 21.89 -10.94 -35.87
N THR A 197 22.15 -12.09 -36.52
CA THR A 197 21.67 -12.36 -37.88
C THR A 197 20.13 -12.28 -37.99
N PHE A 198 19.61 -11.88 -39.14
CA PHE A 198 18.16 -11.74 -39.40
C PHE A 198 17.35 -12.98 -38.99
N LEU A 199 17.89 -14.18 -39.24
CA LEU A 199 17.29 -15.45 -38.84
C LEU A 199 17.13 -15.55 -37.31
N ARG A 200 18.22 -15.28 -36.56
CA ARG A 200 18.23 -15.38 -35.09
C ARG A 200 17.33 -14.35 -34.44
N CYS A 201 17.33 -13.11 -34.93
CA CYS A 201 16.42 -12.07 -34.45
C CYS A 201 14.96 -12.42 -34.71
N SER A 202 14.64 -12.96 -35.89
CA SER A 202 13.29 -13.43 -36.22
C SER A 202 12.83 -14.57 -35.30
N VAL A 203 13.72 -15.52 -34.99
CA VAL A 203 13.44 -16.62 -34.06
C VAL A 203 13.22 -16.09 -32.65
N ARG A 204 14.07 -15.17 -32.16
CA ARG A 204 13.95 -14.56 -30.83
C ARG A 204 12.57 -13.91 -30.62
N TYR A 205 12.15 -13.05 -31.55
CA TYR A 205 10.82 -12.43 -31.49
C TYR A 205 9.68 -13.43 -31.68
N GLY A 206 9.88 -14.45 -32.52
CA GLY A 206 8.94 -15.55 -32.68
C GLY A 206 8.72 -16.34 -31.39
N VAL A 207 9.79 -16.65 -30.66
CA VAL A 207 9.74 -17.35 -29.36
C VAL A 207 9.01 -16.50 -28.33
N GLU A 208 9.27 -15.19 -28.27
CA GLU A 208 8.58 -14.30 -27.35
C GLU A 208 7.06 -14.24 -27.63
N ALA A 209 6.68 -14.11 -28.91
CA ALA A 209 5.27 -14.16 -29.31
C ALA A 209 4.64 -15.53 -29.00
N PHE A 210 5.37 -16.62 -29.25
CA PHE A 210 4.91 -17.97 -28.94
C PHE A 210 4.72 -18.19 -27.44
N ALA A 211 5.56 -17.60 -26.60
CA ALA A 211 5.50 -17.73 -25.14
C ALA A 211 4.24 -17.10 -24.52
N VAL A 212 3.55 -16.18 -25.18
CA VAL A 212 2.25 -15.65 -24.69
C VAL A 212 1.04 -16.28 -25.39
N MET A 213 1.26 -17.02 -26.48
CA MET A 213 0.20 -17.65 -27.27
C MET A 213 -0.70 -18.61 -26.45
N PRO A 214 -0.17 -19.48 -25.56
CA PRO A 214 -0.99 -20.37 -24.73
C PRO A 214 -1.92 -19.60 -23.79
N LEU A 215 -1.45 -18.48 -23.23
CA LEU A 215 -2.27 -17.63 -22.37
C LEU A 215 -3.48 -17.10 -23.14
N ALA A 216 -3.29 -16.67 -24.39
CA ALA A 216 -4.41 -16.23 -25.23
C ALA A 216 -5.41 -17.34 -25.56
N VAL A 217 -4.95 -18.58 -25.76
CA VAL A 217 -5.83 -19.74 -25.94
C VAL A 217 -6.64 -20.00 -24.66
N LEU A 218 -6.01 -19.95 -23.49
CA LEU A 218 -6.69 -20.11 -22.20
C LEU A 218 -7.73 -19.02 -21.94
N VAL A 219 -7.40 -17.74 -22.24
CA VAL A 219 -8.35 -16.62 -22.18
C VAL A 219 -9.51 -16.84 -23.14
N CYS A 220 -9.25 -17.39 -24.33
CA CYS A 220 -10.31 -17.74 -25.27
C CYS A 220 -11.18 -18.91 -24.81
N LEU A 221 -10.66 -19.85 -24.03
CA LEU A 221 -11.42 -20.93 -23.40
C LEU A 221 -12.27 -20.43 -22.22
N TRP A 222 -12.06 -19.19 -21.77
CA TRP A 222 -12.91 -18.55 -20.78
C TRP A 222 -14.35 -18.35 -21.34
N PRO A 223 -15.39 -18.83 -20.65
CA PRO A 223 -16.77 -18.71 -21.09
C PRO A 223 -17.25 -17.25 -21.08
N ASN A 224 -18.13 -16.87 -22.01
CA ASN A 224 -18.83 -15.57 -22.05
C ASN A 224 -17.94 -14.32 -22.29
N VAL A 225 -16.81 -14.47 -22.98
CA VAL A 225 -16.01 -13.34 -23.49
C VAL A 225 -16.51 -12.95 -24.91
N PRO A 226 -17.16 -11.79 -25.10
CA PRO A 226 -17.76 -11.39 -26.39
C PRO A 226 -16.71 -10.94 -27.42
N HIS A 227 -15.66 -10.24 -26.99
CA HIS A 227 -14.60 -9.71 -27.87
C HIS A 227 -13.24 -10.33 -27.58
N LYS A 228 -13.12 -11.65 -27.80
CA LYS A 228 -11.90 -12.43 -27.52
C LYS A 228 -10.66 -11.88 -28.20
N PHE A 229 -10.79 -11.32 -29.40
CA PHE A 229 -9.66 -10.76 -30.13
C PHE A 229 -9.14 -9.46 -29.50
N SER A 230 -10.03 -8.47 -29.32
CA SER A 230 -9.69 -7.18 -28.70
C SER A 230 -9.17 -7.33 -27.27
N LEU A 231 -9.77 -8.21 -26.47
CA LEU A 231 -9.29 -8.47 -25.11
C LEU A 231 -7.86 -9.01 -25.10
N ASN A 232 -7.52 -9.95 -26.00
CA ASN A 232 -6.18 -10.52 -26.05
C ASN A 232 -5.14 -9.51 -26.56
N ILE A 233 -5.52 -8.62 -27.49
CA ILE A 233 -4.65 -7.50 -27.90
C ILE A 233 -4.36 -6.58 -26.70
N LEU A 234 -5.40 -6.17 -25.97
CA LEU A 234 -5.22 -5.32 -24.79
C LEU A 234 -4.37 -6.01 -23.73
N LEU A 235 -4.63 -7.30 -23.45
CA LEU A 235 -3.81 -8.07 -22.52
C LEU A 235 -2.35 -8.16 -22.98
N GLY A 236 -2.10 -8.40 -24.28
CA GLY A 236 -0.73 -8.40 -24.83
C GLY A 236 -0.02 -7.07 -24.65
N PHE A 237 -0.72 -5.96 -24.89
CA PHE A 237 -0.19 -4.61 -24.67
C PHE A 237 0.13 -4.37 -23.19
N PHE A 238 -0.83 -4.62 -22.27
CA PHE A 238 -0.63 -4.38 -20.85
C PHE A 238 0.43 -5.30 -20.24
N ILE A 239 0.47 -6.58 -20.64
CA ILE A 239 1.54 -7.51 -20.21
C ILE A 239 2.90 -7.01 -20.72
N GLY A 240 2.97 -6.54 -21.97
CA GLY A 240 4.18 -5.95 -22.53
C GLY A 240 4.65 -4.72 -21.75
N VAL A 241 3.77 -3.73 -21.57
CA VAL A 241 4.10 -2.51 -20.80
C VAL A 241 4.53 -2.84 -19.37
N LEU A 242 3.85 -3.78 -18.71
CA LEU A 242 4.16 -4.15 -17.34
C LEU A 242 5.53 -4.84 -17.25
N ILE A 243 5.82 -5.79 -18.15
CA ILE A 243 7.10 -6.51 -18.14
C ILE A 243 8.23 -5.57 -18.55
N GLU A 244 8.12 -4.86 -19.67
CA GLU A 244 9.16 -3.93 -20.13
C GLU A 244 9.38 -2.80 -19.10
N GLY A 245 8.31 -2.29 -18.48
CA GLY A 245 8.41 -1.35 -17.38
C GLY A 245 9.11 -1.93 -16.15
N SER A 246 8.95 -3.23 -15.88
CA SER A 246 9.66 -3.92 -14.80
C SER A 246 11.13 -4.17 -15.16
N GLN A 247 11.45 -4.45 -16.42
CA GLN A 247 12.84 -4.64 -16.90
C GLN A 247 13.71 -3.41 -16.66
N VAL A 248 13.13 -2.21 -16.71
CA VAL A 248 13.83 -0.96 -16.37
C VAL A 248 14.47 -1.03 -14.98
N PHE A 249 13.82 -1.70 -14.02
CA PHE A 249 14.27 -1.80 -12.64
C PHE A 249 15.10 -3.04 -12.33
N LEU A 250 15.42 -3.89 -13.31
CA LEU A 250 16.32 -5.05 -13.15
C LEU A 250 17.71 -4.71 -13.68
N VAL A 251 18.80 -4.96 -12.95
CA VAL A 251 20.13 -4.55 -13.42
C VAL A 251 20.51 -5.20 -14.76
N SER A 252 20.20 -6.49 -14.91
CA SER A 252 20.35 -7.28 -16.13
C SER A 252 19.24 -7.05 -17.18
N GLY A 253 18.18 -6.33 -16.81
CA GLY A 253 16.99 -6.18 -17.64
C GLY A 253 17.15 -5.18 -18.78
N VAL A 254 16.86 -5.63 -19.99
CA VAL A 254 16.78 -4.81 -21.21
C VAL A 254 15.32 -4.49 -21.52
N ALA A 255 14.97 -3.21 -21.53
CA ALA A 255 13.62 -2.76 -21.87
C ALA A 255 13.56 -2.37 -23.35
N GLN A 256 12.82 -3.13 -24.16
CA GLN A 256 12.71 -2.89 -25.60
C GLN A 256 11.26 -2.72 -26.07
N GLY A 257 11.01 -1.67 -26.86
CA GLY A 257 9.67 -1.38 -27.39
C GLY A 257 9.11 -2.49 -28.29
N ALA A 258 9.97 -3.18 -29.06
CA ALA A 258 9.60 -4.31 -29.91
C ALA A 258 8.92 -5.45 -29.13
N SER A 259 9.31 -5.68 -27.87
CA SER A 259 8.76 -6.75 -27.03
C SER A 259 7.29 -6.51 -26.63
N ILE A 260 6.82 -5.26 -26.66
CA ILE A 260 5.39 -4.97 -26.48
C ILE A 260 4.62 -5.47 -27.71
N ILE A 261 5.17 -5.24 -28.91
CA ILE A 261 4.55 -5.64 -30.17
C ILE A 261 4.54 -7.17 -30.31
N THR A 262 5.64 -7.85 -30.02
CA THR A 262 5.71 -9.32 -30.09
C THR A 262 4.68 -9.98 -29.18
N ARG A 263 4.45 -9.44 -27.97
CA ARG A 263 3.41 -9.95 -27.06
C ARG A 263 1.98 -9.68 -27.57
N ILE A 264 1.72 -8.52 -28.17
CA ILE A 264 0.44 -8.26 -28.85
C ILE A 264 0.21 -9.27 -29.98
N VAL A 265 1.23 -9.48 -30.83
CA VAL A 265 1.18 -10.42 -31.95
C VAL A 265 0.97 -11.85 -31.45
N GLY A 266 1.70 -12.27 -30.42
CA GLY A 266 1.57 -13.60 -29.81
C GLY A 266 0.18 -13.85 -29.23
N MET A 267 -0.38 -12.87 -28.53
CA MET A 267 -1.73 -12.95 -27.99
C MET A 267 -2.78 -12.98 -29.12
N ALA A 268 -2.62 -12.18 -30.17
CA ALA A 268 -3.49 -12.21 -31.35
C ALA A 268 -3.41 -13.56 -32.09
N ALA A 269 -2.21 -14.10 -32.26
CA ALA A 269 -1.96 -15.42 -32.86
C ALA A 269 -2.64 -16.54 -32.06
N GLY A 270 -2.65 -16.45 -30.73
CA GLY A 270 -3.36 -17.40 -29.87
C GLY A 270 -4.87 -17.41 -30.08
N VAL A 271 -5.48 -16.26 -30.36
CA VAL A 271 -6.90 -16.17 -30.73
C VAL A 271 -7.16 -16.83 -32.08
N VAL A 272 -6.28 -16.61 -33.06
CA VAL A 272 -6.37 -17.25 -34.38
C VAL A 272 -6.24 -18.77 -34.23
N CYS A 273 -5.28 -19.24 -33.43
CA CYS A 273 -5.08 -20.65 -33.11
C CYS A 273 -6.33 -21.27 -32.45
N TYR A 274 -6.93 -20.60 -31.47
CA TYR A 274 -8.17 -21.03 -30.84
C TYR A 274 -9.35 -21.10 -31.82
N ARG A 275 -9.53 -20.08 -32.68
CA ARG A 275 -10.61 -20.05 -33.69
C ARG A 275 -10.43 -21.18 -34.69
N TRP A 276 -9.19 -21.40 -35.14
CA TRP A 276 -8.82 -22.50 -36.02
C TRP A 276 -9.14 -23.84 -35.37
N ALA A 277 -8.69 -24.07 -34.13
CA ALA A 277 -8.98 -25.29 -33.37
C ALA A 277 -10.49 -25.56 -33.20
N ARG A 278 -11.30 -24.54 -32.88
CA ARG A 278 -12.76 -24.71 -32.73
C ARG A 278 -13.49 -24.98 -34.05
N ARG A 279 -13.05 -24.40 -35.17
CA ARG A 279 -13.66 -24.64 -36.50
C ARG A 279 -13.55 -26.11 -36.90
N PHE A 280 -12.55 -26.81 -36.38
CA PHE A 280 -12.19 -28.17 -36.76
C PHE A 280 -12.50 -29.25 -35.70
N SER A 281 -12.82 -28.86 -34.45
CA SER A 281 -13.10 -29.77 -33.32
C SER A 281 -14.36 -30.65 -33.49
N GLY A 282 -15.20 -30.42 -34.51
CA GLY A 282 -16.45 -31.15 -34.73
C GLY A 282 -16.50 -32.10 -35.92
N ARG A 283 -15.48 -32.17 -36.78
CA ARG A 283 -15.46 -33.02 -37.98
C ARG A 283 -14.05 -33.59 -38.17
N GLY A 284 -13.91 -34.92 -38.27
CA GLY A 284 -12.61 -35.62 -38.46
C GLY A 284 -11.74 -35.14 -39.63
N LYS A 285 -12.25 -34.26 -40.50
CA LYS A 285 -11.49 -33.56 -41.54
C LYS A 285 -10.39 -32.64 -41.00
N GLY A 286 -10.60 -31.97 -39.86
CA GLY A 286 -9.64 -31.00 -39.33
C GLY A 286 -8.34 -31.61 -38.81
N LEU A 287 -8.44 -32.75 -38.13
CA LEU A 287 -7.29 -33.52 -37.66
C LEU A 287 -6.51 -34.15 -38.83
N ARG A 288 -7.19 -34.50 -39.92
CA ARG A 288 -6.54 -34.94 -41.17
C ARG A 288 -5.73 -33.81 -41.82
N THR A 289 -6.27 -32.59 -41.84
CA THR A 289 -5.54 -31.40 -42.33
C THR A 289 -4.36 -31.06 -41.43
N LEU A 290 -4.53 -31.09 -40.10
CA LEU A 290 -3.43 -30.89 -39.13
C LEU A 290 -2.32 -31.93 -39.34
N LYS A 291 -2.66 -33.21 -39.57
CA LYS A 291 -1.70 -34.27 -39.87
C LYS A 291 -0.91 -33.99 -41.15
N VAL A 292 -1.57 -33.53 -42.22
CA VAL A 292 -0.88 -33.18 -43.49
C VAL A 292 0.06 -31.99 -43.29
N ILE A 293 -0.39 -30.96 -42.57
CA ILE A 293 0.44 -29.78 -42.26
C ILE A 293 1.64 -30.20 -41.39
N ALA A 294 1.41 -30.94 -40.31
CA ALA A 294 2.47 -31.41 -39.43
C ALA A 294 3.52 -32.22 -40.18
N ASN A 295 3.09 -33.19 -41.01
CA ASN A 295 4.02 -33.99 -41.80
C ASN A 295 4.84 -33.16 -42.81
N ARG A 296 4.26 -32.09 -43.38
CA ARG A 296 4.98 -31.17 -44.28
C ARG A 296 5.94 -30.23 -43.53
N LEU A 297 5.68 -29.93 -42.27
CA LEU A 297 6.51 -29.05 -41.44
C LEU A 297 7.71 -29.77 -40.79
N ILE A 298 7.72 -31.10 -40.72
CA ILE A 298 8.83 -31.86 -40.10
C ILE A 298 10.18 -31.52 -40.76
N LEU A 299 10.28 -31.64 -42.09
CA LEU A 299 11.55 -31.42 -42.78
C LEU A 299 12.04 -29.95 -42.69
N PRO A 300 11.20 -28.93 -42.98
CA PRO A 300 11.58 -27.54 -42.77
C PRO A 300 12.01 -27.23 -41.33
N TYR A 301 11.34 -27.84 -40.35
CA TYR A 301 11.65 -27.64 -38.95
C TYR A 301 13.00 -28.25 -38.55
N VAL A 302 13.30 -29.47 -39.01
CA VAL A 302 14.62 -30.09 -38.79
C VAL A 302 15.72 -29.23 -39.42
N ILE A 303 15.52 -28.74 -40.65
CA ILE A 303 16.48 -27.83 -41.30
C ILE A 303 16.67 -26.55 -40.47
N LEU A 304 15.59 -25.97 -39.94
CA LEU A 304 15.66 -24.78 -39.08
C LEU A 304 16.45 -25.04 -37.79
N VAL A 305 16.22 -26.18 -37.13
CA VAL A 305 16.96 -26.59 -35.92
C VAL A 305 18.45 -26.72 -36.22
N LEU A 306 18.82 -27.36 -37.33
CA LEU A 306 20.22 -27.52 -37.75
C LEU A 306 20.86 -26.15 -38.11
N ALA A 307 20.13 -25.30 -38.83
CA ALA A 307 20.58 -23.96 -39.22
C ALA A 307 20.88 -23.07 -37.98
N ILE A 308 19.96 -23.02 -37.01
CA ILE A 308 20.13 -22.25 -35.76
C ILE A 308 21.35 -22.74 -34.97
N ASN A 309 21.65 -24.04 -35.02
CA ASN A 309 22.81 -24.63 -34.37
C ASN A 309 24.13 -24.44 -35.12
N GLY A 310 24.13 -23.73 -36.26
CA GLY A 310 25.34 -23.28 -36.94
C GLY A 310 25.71 -24.06 -38.19
N TRP A 311 24.88 -24.99 -38.67
CA TRP A 311 25.19 -25.77 -39.88
C TRP A 311 25.39 -24.93 -41.15
N LEU A 312 24.78 -23.74 -41.23
CA LEU A 312 24.85 -22.86 -42.41
C LEU A 312 25.79 -21.66 -42.22
N ASP A 313 26.13 -21.33 -40.98
CA ASP A 313 26.81 -20.07 -40.62
C ASP A 313 28.25 -20.29 -40.12
N ARG A 314 28.69 -21.55 -39.94
CA ARG A 314 29.99 -21.90 -39.32
C ARG A 314 30.77 -22.89 -40.19
N ASP A 315 32.09 -22.81 -40.06
CA ASP A 315 33.01 -23.72 -40.74
C ASP A 315 33.03 -25.09 -40.07
N TRP A 316 33.14 -26.13 -40.90
CA TRP A 316 33.24 -27.52 -40.46
C TRP A 316 34.71 -27.87 -40.20
N LEU A 317 34.97 -28.32 -38.98
CA LEU A 317 36.29 -28.72 -38.50
C LEU A 317 36.67 -30.13 -39.01
N ALA A 318 37.97 -30.37 -39.15
CA ALA A 318 38.50 -31.66 -39.52
C ALA A 318 38.33 -32.70 -38.40
N TRP A 319 38.23 -33.98 -38.78
CA TRP A 319 38.02 -35.11 -37.87
C TRP A 319 38.93 -35.14 -36.62
N PRO A 320 40.26 -34.89 -36.71
CA PRO A 320 41.13 -34.92 -35.53
C PRO A 320 40.72 -33.91 -34.45
N VAL A 321 40.32 -32.70 -34.86
CA VAL A 321 39.91 -31.61 -33.95
C VAL A 321 38.57 -31.94 -33.30
N ALA A 322 37.65 -32.56 -34.04
CA ALA A 322 36.37 -33.02 -33.47
C ALA A 322 36.56 -34.12 -32.42
N MET A 323 37.55 -35.01 -32.61
CA MET A 323 37.85 -36.07 -31.65
C MET A 323 38.49 -35.53 -30.37
N GLU A 324 39.31 -34.48 -30.48
CA GLU A 324 39.84 -33.74 -29.33
C GLU A 324 38.71 -33.06 -28.54
N LYS A 325 37.78 -32.37 -29.21
CA LYS A 325 36.57 -31.81 -28.58
C LYS A 325 35.73 -32.86 -27.86
N LEU A 326 35.60 -34.07 -28.42
CA LEU A 326 34.87 -35.16 -27.78
C LEU A 326 35.57 -35.63 -26.50
N HIS A 327 36.89 -35.72 -26.51
CA HIS A 327 37.68 -36.08 -25.32
C HIS A 327 37.54 -35.05 -24.21
N ASP A 328 37.42 -33.77 -24.55
CA ASP A 328 37.25 -32.66 -23.61
C ASP A 328 35.78 -32.43 -23.17
N THR A 329 34.84 -33.24 -23.68
CA THR A 329 33.42 -33.15 -23.32
C THR A 329 33.12 -33.88 -22.02
N TYR A 330 32.52 -33.18 -21.06
CA TYR A 330 32.05 -33.72 -19.79
C TYR A 330 30.60 -34.20 -19.93
N PHE A 331 30.35 -35.47 -19.60
CA PHE A 331 29.04 -36.11 -19.73
C PHE A 331 28.13 -35.97 -18.50
N LEU A 332 28.58 -35.25 -17.47
CA LEU A 332 27.80 -35.06 -16.25
C LEU A 332 26.63 -34.09 -16.52
N PRO A 333 25.37 -34.47 -16.20
CA PRO A 333 24.23 -33.57 -16.39
C PRO A 333 24.39 -32.23 -15.68
N PHE A 334 24.03 -31.14 -16.35
CA PHE A 334 24.13 -29.77 -15.84
C PHE A 334 25.57 -29.29 -15.51
N PHE A 335 26.61 -30.00 -15.96
CA PHE A 335 28.00 -29.59 -15.75
C PHE A 335 28.29 -28.19 -16.32
N TYR A 336 27.87 -27.95 -17.56
CA TYR A 336 28.13 -26.67 -18.24
C TYR A 336 27.28 -25.51 -17.69
N PHE A 337 26.10 -25.83 -17.15
CA PHE A 337 25.21 -24.85 -16.52
C PHE A 337 25.86 -24.18 -15.30
N TYR A 338 26.70 -24.92 -14.57
CA TYR A 338 27.44 -24.40 -13.41
C TYR A 338 28.48 -23.34 -13.79
N TYR A 339 29.12 -23.46 -14.95
CA TYR A 339 30.19 -22.56 -15.39
C TYR A 339 29.67 -21.31 -16.13
N THR A 340 28.36 -21.12 -16.15
CA THR A 340 27.70 -19.95 -16.75
C THR A 340 26.91 -19.20 -15.70
N SER A 341 26.70 -17.90 -15.87
CA SER A 341 25.79 -17.14 -15.01
C SER A 341 24.37 -17.70 -15.06
N GLU A 342 23.62 -17.56 -13.97
CA GLU A 342 22.25 -18.06 -13.82
C GLU A 342 21.30 -17.61 -14.94
N PRO A 343 21.33 -16.34 -15.40
CA PRO A 343 20.47 -15.90 -16.51
C PRO A 343 20.80 -16.61 -17.82
N VAL A 344 22.09 -16.78 -18.13
CA VAL A 344 22.55 -17.48 -19.35
C VAL A 344 22.15 -18.96 -19.29
N ALA A 345 22.32 -19.60 -18.13
CA ALA A 345 21.88 -20.97 -17.90
C ALA A 345 20.37 -21.13 -18.13
N LEU A 346 19.54 -20.22 -17.60
CA LEU A 346 18.10 -20.24 -17.80
C LEU A 346 17.71 -20.02 -19.27
N ILE A 347 18.33 -19.05 -19.96
CA ILE A 347 18.09 -18.81 -21.38
C ILE A 347 18.46 -20.05 -22.21
N SER A 348 19.58 -20.70 -21.91
CA SER A 348 20.00 -21.95 -22.55
C SER A 348 18.95 -23.06 -22.36
N LEU A 349 18.49 -23.28 -21.12
CA LEU A 349 17.42 -24.25 -20.82
C LEU A 349 16.15 -23.96 -21.60
N LEU A 350 15.67 -22.71 -21.57
CA LEU A 350 14.43 -22.31 -22.24
C LEU A 350 14.55 -22.40 -23.76
N SER A 351 15.71 -22.05 -24.31
CA SER A 351 16.01 -22.19 -25.75
C SER A 351 15.94 -23.66 -26.17
N ASN A 352 16.58 -24.57 -25.43
CA ASN A 352 16.55 -26.00 -25.72
C ASN A 352 15.14 -26.59 -25.52
N VAL A 353 14.43 -26.22 -24.47
CA VAL A 353 13.02 -26.62 -24.30
C VAL A 353 12.20 -26.12 -25.50
N GLY A 354 12.32 -24.85 -25.89
CA GLY A 354 11.61 -24.28 -27.04
C GLY A 354 11.98 -24.93 -28.38
N MET A 355 13.23 -25.35 -28.54
CA MET A 355 13.75 -25.99 -29.74
C MET A 355 13.33 -27.46 -29.89
N TYR A 356 13.01 -28.16 -28.80
CA TYR A 356 12.60 -29.56 -28.88
C TYR A 356 11.12 -29.79 -28.54
N PHE A 357 10.43 -28.80 -27.97
CA PHE A 357 9.00 -28.84 -27.68
C PHE A 357 8.12 -29.05 -28.94
N PRO A 358 8.36 -28.38 -30.09
CA PRO A 358 7.59 -28.63 -31.30
C PRO A 358 7.72 -30.04 -31.87
N VAL A 359 8.82 -30.77 -31.61
CA VAL A 359 8.97 -32.18 -32.01
C VAL A 359 7.84 -33.02 -31.42
N GLY A 360 7.52 -32.80 -30.13
CA GLY A 360 6.41 -33.47 -29.47
C GLY A 360 5.04 -33.09 -30.04
N LEU A 361 4.82 -31.81 -30.39
CA LEU A 361 3.58 -31.35 -31.01
C LEU A 361 3.38 -31.91 -32.43
N LEU A 362 4.44 -31.95 -33.24
CA LEU A 362 4.39 -32.49 -34.61
C LEU A 362 4.11 -33.99 -34.60
N LEU A 363 4.74 -34.74 -33.68
CA LEU A 363 4.48 -36.18 -33.50
C LEU A 363 3.08 -36.45 -32.93
N TRP A 364 2.58 -35.59 -32.05
CA TRP A 364 1.20 -35.64 -31.58
C TRP A 364 0.21 -35.46 -32.73
N ALA A 365 0.41 -34.43 -33.54
CA ALA A 365 -0.42 -34.14 -34.71
C ALA A 365 -0.37 -35.25 -35.77
N SER A 366 0.77 -35.92 -35.95
CA SER A 366 0.94 -36.99 -36.96
C SER A 366 0.38 -38.36 -36.52
N SER A 367 0.36 -38.63 -35.20
CA SER A 367 0.04 -39.95 -34.61
C SER A 367 -1.40 -40.12 -34.11
N TYR A 368 -2.28 -39.12 -34.28
CA TYR A 368 -3.62 -39.06 -33.70
C TYR A 368 -4.53 -40.31 -33.89
N ASN A 369 -4.31 -41.13 -34.91
CA ASN A 369 -5.11 -42.34 -35.19
C ASN A 369 -4.68 -43.61 -34.42
N ARG A 370 -3.58 -43.60 -33.64
CA ARG A 370 -3.08 -44.77 -32.92
C ARG A 370 -3.20 -44.60 -31.39
N THR A 371 -3.24 -45.73 -30.68
CA THR A 371 -3.41 -45.85 -29.22
C THR A 371 -2.54 -44.84 -28.43
N GLN A 372 -3.17 -44.03 -27.58
CA GLN A 372 -2.57 -42.83 -26.96
C GLN A 372 -1.47 -43.07 -25.91
N ALA A 373 -1.33 -44.29 -25.38
CA ALA A 373 -0.46 -44.55 -24.24
C ALA A 373 1.04 -44.72 -24.59
N GLY A 374 1.37 -45.19 -25.81
CA GLY A 374 2.74 -45.51 -26.23
C GLY A 374 3.53 -44.35 -26.86
N ASN A 375 2.85 -43.32 -27.37
CA ASN A 375 3.48 -42.33 -28.24
C ASN A 375 4.23 -41.19 -27.50
N ARG A 376 3.98 -40.96 -26.21
CA ARG A 376 4.69 -39.92 -25.43
C ARG A 376 6.16 -40.23 -25.22
N TRP A 377 6.50 -41.51 -24.99
CA TRP A 377 7.89 -41.97 -24.90
C TRP A 377 8.57 -41.86 -26.24
N LEU A 378 7.90 -42.27 -27.33
CA LEU A 378 8.39 -42.08 -28.69
C LEU A 378 8.68 -40.60 -29.01
N ALA A 379 7.80 -39.68 -28.59
CA ALA A 379 8.00 -38.25 -28.78
C ALA A 379 9.26 -37.73 -28.05
N GLY A 380 9.46 -38.15 -26.80
CA GLY A 380 10.69 -37.85 -26.05
C GLY A 380 11.92 -38.44 -26.72
N THR A 381 11.88 -39.73 -27.12
CA THR A 381 13.01 -40.41 -27.76
C THR A 381 13.37 -39.81 -29.11
N CYS A 382 12.39 -39.39 -29.93
CA CYS A 382 12.65 -38.70 -31.19
C CYS A 382 13.27 -37.32 -30.98
N ALA A 383 12.81 -36.56 -29.97
CA ALA A 383 13.42 -35.29 -29.61
C ALA A 383 14.86 -35.46 -29.12
N ALA A 384 15.10 -36.45 -28.25
CA ALA A 384 16.44 -36.82 -27.80
C ALA A 384 17.35 -37.28 -28.97
N GLY A 385 16.81 -38.05 -29.92
CA GLY A 385 17.56 -38.47 -31.10
C GLY A 385 17.95 -37.29 -32.00
N LEU A 386 17.05 -36.33 -32.20
CA LEU A 386 17.38 -35.10 -32.93
C LEU A 386 18.43 -34.27 -32.17
N ALA A 387 18.28 -34.12 -30.85
CA ALA A 387 19.27 -33.43 -30.02
C ALA A 387 20.63 -34.12 -30.07
N LEU A 388 20.68 -35.45 -30.03
CA LEU A 388 21.93 -36.21 -30.16
C LEU A 388 22.63 -35.94 -31.49
N ILE A 389 21.90 -35.86 -32.60
CA ILE A 389 22.47 -35.49 -33.90
C ILE A 389 23.03 -34.07 -33.86
N VAL A 390 22.30 -33.13 -33.25
CA VAL A 390 22.74 -31.74 -33.09
C VAL A 390 24.00 -31.67 -32.23
N GLU A 391 24.04 -32.30 -31.06
CA GLU A 391 25.21 -32.29 -30.18
C GLU A 391 26.43 -32.95 -30.82
N ILE A 392 26.26 -34.08 -31.52
CA ILE A 392 27.34 -34.71 -32.29
C ILE A 392 27.86 -33.75 -33.36
N SER A 393 26.97 -33.03 -34.05
CA SER A 393 27.38 -32.07 -35.08
C SER A 393 28.16 -30.88 -34.50
N LYS A 394 27.89 -30.45 -33.27
CA LYS A 394 28.63 -29.36 -32.61
C LYS A 394 30.12 -29.70 -32.40
N LEU A 395 30.48 -30.99 -32.33
CA LEU A 395 31.89 -31.42 -32.30
C LEU A 395 32.64 -31.04 -33.58
N PHE A 396 31.93 -30.99 -34.72
CA PHE A 396 32.49 -30.65 -36.02
C PHE A 396 32.30 -29.17 -36.39
N LEU A 397 31.69 -28.35 -35.55
CA LEU A 397 31.45 -26.93 -35.85
C LEU A 397 32.39 -26.02 -35.07
N ASP A 398 32.94 -25.01 -35.75
CA ASP A 398 33.80 -24.03 -35.11
C ASP A 398 33.03 -23.14 -34.10
N GLY A 399 33.68 -22.84 -32.97
CA GLY A 399 33.11 -22.03 -31.89
C GLY A 399 31.87 -22.61 -31.18
N LYS A 400 31.53 -23.90 -31.40
CA LYS A 400 30.45 -24.60 -30.70
C LYS A 400 30.99 -25.72 -29.79
N HIS A 401 30.24 -25.95 -28.71
CA HIS A 401 30.51 -26.96 -27.69
C HIS A 401 29.32 -27.90 -27.54
N ALA A 402 29.57 -29.20 -27.38
CA ALA A 402 28.53 -30.21 -27.21
C ALA A 402 28.13 -30.35 -25.73
N ASP A 403 26.83 -30.32 -25.43
CA ASP A 403 26.29 -30.50 -24.08
C ASP A 403 25.37 -31.73 -24.02
N PRO A 404 25.80 -32.85 -23.41
CA PRO A 404 24.97 -34.03 -23.24
C PRO A 404 23.67 -33.80 -22.45
N THR A 405 23.60 -32.74 -21.63
CA THR A 405 22.39 -32.34 -20.90
C THR A 405 21.26 -31.95 -21.84
N ASP A 406 21.58 -31.39 -23.02
CA ASP A 406 20.60 -30.96 -24.02
C ASP A 406 19.75 -32.13 -24.53
N VAL A 407 20.33 -33.34 -24.57
CA VAL A 407 19.60 -34.58 -24.94
C VAL A 407 18.54 -34.94 -23.90
N LEU A 408 18.86 -34.78 -22.61
CA LEU A 408 17.92 -35.02 -21.50
C LEU A 408 16.80 -33.96 -21.49
N ILE A 409 17.17 -32.70 -21.72
CA ILE A 409 16.21 -31.58 -21.83
C ILE A 409 15.29 -31.81 -23.02
N ALA A 410 15.83 -32.22 -24.18
CA ALA A 410 15.06 -32.53 -25.38
C ALA A 410 14.06 -33.67 -25.15
N PHE A 411 14.49 -34.74 -24.47
CA PHE A 411 13.60 -35.83 -24.09
C PHE A 411 12.41 -35.32 -23.26
N ALA A 412 12.70 -34.56 -22.20
CA ALA A 412 11.68 -34.03 -21.30
C ALA A 412 10.73 -33.04 -22.01
N ALA A 413 11.28 -32.16 -22.86
CA ALA A 413 10.51 -31.19 -23.64
C ALA A 413 9.56 -31.87 -24.64
N GLY A 414 10.06 -32.84 -25.42
CA GLY A 414 9.25 -33.61 -26.38
C GLY A 414 8.16 -34.46 -25.70
N TYR A 415 8.51 -35.14 -24.60
CA TYR A 415 7.56 -35.89 -23.79
C TYR A 415 6.45 -34.99 -23.22
N GLY A 416 6.85 -33.86 -22.61
CA GLY A 416 5.96 -32.90 -21.99
C GLY A 416 5.01 -32.26 -22.99
N ALA A 417 5.51 -31.86 -24.16
CA ALA A 417 4.70 -31.28 -25.24
C ALA A 417 3.60 -32.22 -25.71
N TYR A 418 3.92 -33.51 -25.93
CA TYR A 418 2.95 -34.52 -26.34
C TYR A 418 1.87 -34.74 -25.26
N ALA A 419 2.29 -34.84 -23.99
CA ALA A 419 1.38 -35.01 -22.86
C ALA A 419 0.43 -33.81 -22.70
N LEU A 420 0.97 -32.59 -22.81
CA LEU A 420 0.20 -31.35 -22.72
C LEU A 420 -0.83 -31.24 -23.84
N ALA A 421 -0.46 -31.55 -25.08
CA ALA A 421 -1.36 -31.51 -26.23
C ALA A 421 -2.57 -32.43 -26.07
N ASN A 422 -2.36 -33.65 -25.54
CA ASN A 422 -3.45 -34.58 -25.19
C ASN A 422 -4.39 -34.01 -24.13
N GLN A 423 -3.83 -33.39 -23.09
CA GLN A 423 -4.61 -32.82 -21.99
C GLN A 423 -5.45 -31.62 -22.45
N VAL A 424 -4.88 -30.75 -23.28
CA VAL A 424 -5.60 -29.61 -23.88
C VAL A 424 -6.75 -30.08 -24.78
N LEU A 425 -6.54 -31.12 -25.59
CA LEU A 425 -7.61 -31.67 -26.43
C LEU A 425 -8.77 -32.23 -25.59
N GLN A 426 -8.47 -32.93 -24.48
CA GLN A 426 -9.49 -33.40 -23.55
C GLN A 426 -10.31 -32.22 -23.00
N TRP A 427 -9.65 -31.13 -22.58
CA TRP A 427 -10.32 -29.92 -22.09
C TRP A 427 -11.23 -29.25 -23.12
N VAL A 428 -10.83 -29.22 -24.39
CA VAL A 428 -11.65 -28.66 -25.47
C VAL A 428 -12.91 -29.50 -25.72
N ASN A 429 -12.84 -30.82 -25.53
CA ASN A 429 -13.93 -31.75 -25.80
C ASN A 429 -14.94 -31.88 -24.63
N SER A 430 -14.52 -31.75 -23.37
CA SER A 430 -15.37 -31.89 -22.18
C SER A 430 -16.34 -30.72 -21.94
N GLY A 431 -16.22 -29.60 -22.67
CA GLY A 431 -17.09 -28.43 -22.53
C GLY A 431 -18.57 -28.61 -22.93
N LYS A 432 -18.98 -29.80 -23.43
CA LYS A 432 -20.37 -30.08 -23.85
C LYS A 432 -21.24 -30.77 -22.78
N THR A 433 -20.65 -31.46 -21.80
CA THR A 433 -21.40 -32.38 -20.91
C THR A 433 -21.84 -31.75 -19.58
N GLU A 434 -21.26 -30.61 -19.18
CA GLU A 434 -21.46 -29.98 -17.87
C GLU A 434 -22.71 -29.08 -17.73
N ALA A 435 -23.45 -28.80 -18.81
CA ALA A 435 -24.68 -28.00 -18.69
C ALA A 435 -25.76 -28.73 -17.87
N LEU A 436 -25.76 -30.07 -17.88
CA LEU A 436 -26.73 -30.92 -17.18
C LEU A 436 -26.37 -31.20 -15.72
N SER A 437 -25.08 -31.35 -15.39
CA SER A 437 -24.62 -31.65 -14.02
C SER A 437 -24.64 -30.43 -13.08
N ARG A 438 -24.55 -29.22 -13.64
CA ARG A 438 -24.67 -27.95 -12.89
C ARG A 438 -26.02 -27.75 -12.24
N SER A 439 -27.10 -28.33 -12.76
CA SER A 439 -28.44 -28.20 -12.16
C SER A 439 -28.57 -28.97 -10.84
N ARG A 440 -27.92 -30.14 -10.72
CA ARG A 440 -27.98 -30.99 -9.52
C ARG A 440 -27.13 -30.48 -8.35
N PHE A 441 -25.91 -30.01 -8.63
CA PHE A 441 -24.97 -29.62 -7.56
C PHE A 441 -25.38 -28.33 -6.82
N TYR A 442 -26.08 -27.41 -7.49
CA TYR A 442 -26.66 -26.22 -6.84
C TYR A 442 -27.89 -26.57 -5.99
N SER A 443 -28.64 -27.61 -6.37
CA SER A 443 -29.81 -28.09 -5.62
C SER A 443 -29.39 -28.71 -4.29
N GLU A 444 -28.35 -29.54 -4.26
CA GLU A 444 -27.87 -30.22 -3.05
C GLU A 444 -27.12 -29.28 -2.07
N ALA A 445 -26.35 -28.31 -2.59
CA ALA A 445 -25.68 -27.32 -1.76
C ALA A 445 -26.64 -26.30 -1.14
N SER A 446 -27.78 -26.03 -1.78
CA SER A 446 -28.84 -25.19 -1.20
C SER A 446 -29.57 -25.88 -0.05
N ALA A 447 -29.78 -27.20 -0.13
CA ALA A 447 -30.45 -27.99 0.90
C ALA A 447 -29.60 -28.17 2.18
N GLN A 448 -28.26 -28.15 2.08
CA GLN A 448 -27.37 -28.25 3.24
C GLN A 448 -27.03 -26.90 3.90
N GLY A 449 -27.15 -25.78 3.16
CA GLY A 449 -26.93 -24.43 3.70
C GLY A 449 -28.05 -23.95 4.62
N GLU A 450 -29.27 -24.49 4.46
CA GLU A 450 -30.46 -24.07 5.19
C GLU A 450 -30.56 -24.68 6.61
N GLN A 451 -29.88 -25.81 6.87
CA GLN A 451 -29.88 -26.47 8.18
C GLN A 451 -28.78 -25.98 9.14
N ALA A 452 -27.73 -25.31 8.65
CA ALA A 452 -26.62 -24.82 9.49
C ALA A 452 -26.81 -23.41 10.06
N GLY A 453 -27.92 -22.73 9.73
CA GLY A 453 -28.23 -21.36 10.18
C GLY A 453 -28.84 -21.25 11.59
N ILE A 454 -29.05 -22.36 12.29
CA ILE A 454 -29.65 -22.38 13.63
C ILE A 454 -28.58 -22.79 14.64
N ALA A 455 -28.34 -21.88 15.61
CA ALA A 455 -27.58 -22.03 16.85
C ALA A 455 -26.11 -21.57 16.87
N VAL A 456 -25.91 -20.27 17.12
CA VAL A 456 -24.93 -19.78 18.13
C VAL A 456 -25.54 -18.60 18.89
N LYS A 457 -26.15 -18.89 20.05
CA LYS A 457 -26.59 -17.88 21.04
C LYS A 457 -25.37 -17.43 21.85
N ASN A 458 -24.81 -16.26 21.55
CA ASN A 458 -24.01 -15.50 22.51
C ASN A 458 -24.58 -14.08 22.60
N ARG A 459 -25.51 -13.89 23.55
CA ARG A 459 -26.03 -12.56 23.94
C ARG A 459 -25.00 -11.91 24.85
N PHE A 460 -24.38 -10.82 24.41
CA PHE A 460 -23.63 -9.93 25.29
C PHE A 460 -24.57 -8.84 25.80
N THR A 461 -25.22 -9.07 26.95
CA THR A 461 -25.99 -8.07 27.69
C THR A 461 -25.15 -7.55 28.84
N ALA A 462 -24.14 -6.71 28.55
CA ALA A 462 -23.13 -6.33 29.55
C ALA A 462 -23.32 -4.93 30.17
N LEU A 463 -24.17 -4.06 29.63
CA LEU A 463 -24.39 -2.72 30.19
C LEU A 463 -25.81 -2.62 30.74
N GLY A 464 -26.03 -3.16 31.94
CA GLY A 464 -27.23 -2.93 32.74
C GLY A 464 -27.32 -1.48 33.23
N ASN A 465 -27.47 -1.28 34.54
CA ASN A 465 -27.54 0.07 35.12
C ASN A 465 -26.25 0.90 34.91
N PHE A 466 -25.09 0.26 34.74
CA PHE A 466 -23.81 0.95 34.50
C PHE A 466 -23.80 1.74 33.19
N GLY A 467 -24.41 1.22 32.11
CA GLY A 467 -24.50 1.96 30.84
C GLY A 467 -25.34 3.22 30.98
N PHE A 468 -26.46 3.14 31.70
CA PHE A 468 -27.29 4.31 31.95
C PHE A 468 -26.58 5.37 32.77
N ILE A 469 -25.83 4.97 33.81
CA ILE A 469 -25.00 5.90 34.61
C ILE A 469 -23.93 6.55 33.73
N ALA A 470 -23.19 5.76 32.94
CA ALA A 470 -22.20 6.29 32.01
C ALA A 470 -22.81 7.27 30.98
N GLY A 471 -24.03 6.99 30.52
CA GLY A 471 -24.79 7.88 29.64
C GLY A 471 -25.14 9.22 30.31
N LEU A 472 -25.61 9.19 31.56
CA LEU A 472 -25.88 10.40 32.34
C LEU A 472 -24.60 11.19 32.65
N SER A 473 -23.50 10.50 32.98
CA SER A 473 -22.20 11.15 33.20
C SER A 473 -21.68 11.83 31.94
N ALA A 474 -21.81 11.19 30.78
CA ALA A 474 -21.45 11.80 29.49
C ALA A 474 -22.30 13.03 29.19
N LEU A 475 -23.62 12.98 29.47
CA LEU A 475 -24.49 14.13 29.31
C LEU A 475 -24.13 15.27 30.27
N ALA A 476 -23.82 14.97 31.53
CA ALA A 476 -23.37 15.95 32.51
C ALA A 476 -22.05 16.62 32.08
N ALA A 477 -21.11 15.85 31.53
CA ALA A 477 -19.88 16.38 30.96
C ALA A 477 -20.14 17.32 29.78
N VAL A 478 -21.07 16.96 28.88
CA VAL A 478 -21.47 17.84 27.75
C VAL A 478 -22.04 19.16 28.28
N VAL A 479 -22.94 19.11 29.28
CA VAL A 479 -23.51 20.32 29.88
C VAL A 479 -22.42 21.18 30.54
N TYR A 480 -21.51 20.57 31.30
CA TYR A 480 -20.40 21.29 31.93
C TYR A 480 -19.49 21.99 30.91
N LEU A 481 -19.11 21.29 29.84
CA LEU A 481 -18.27 21.84 28.78
C LEU A 481 -19.00 22.94 27.99
N LEU A 482 -20.31 22.81 27.76
CA LEU A 482 -21.10 23.88 27.14
C LEU A 482 -21.11 25.18 27.96
N PHE A 483 -21.12 25.08 29.30
CA PHE A 483 -21.02 26.26 30.17
C PHE A 483 -19.65 26.94 30.13
N LYS A 484 -18.60 26.19 29.77
CA LYS A 484 -17.24 26.69 29.62
C LYS A 484 -16.91 27.15 28.20
N TYR A 485 -17.74 26.80 27.22
CA TYR A 485 -17.42 27.01 25.82
C TYR A 485 -17.40 28.50 25.45
N PRO A 486 -16.28 29.02 24.93
CA PRO A 486 -16.08 30.46 24.77
C PRO A 486 -16.79 31.08 23.56
N LEU A 487 -17.20 30.27 22.57
CA LEU A 487 -17.77 30.77 21.31
C LEU A 487 -19.26 30.47 21.16
N ALA A 488 -20.14 31.43 21.46
CA ALA A 488 -21.59 31.30 21.26
C ALA A 488 -22.18 29.97 21.82
N PRO A 489 -22.03 29.68 23.12
CA PRO A 489 -22.41 28.39 23.73
C PRO A 489 -23.87 28.00 23.52
N TRP A 490 -24.77 28.96 23.34
CA TRP A 490 -26.20 28.69 23.12
C TRP A 490 -26.47 28.12 21.73
N ALA A 491 -25.70 28.53 20.73
CA ALA A 491 -25.81 27.98 19.38
C ALA A 491 -25.35 26.52 19.35
N LEU A 492 -24.22 26.21 20.00
CA LEU A 492 -23.72 24.85 20.13
C LEU A 492 -24.68 23.97 20.94
N ALA A 493 -25.21 24.48 22.06
CA ALA A 493 -26.22 23.79 22.86
C ALA A 493 -27.48 23.47 22.04
N LEU A 494 -28.01 24.44 21.29
CA LEU A 494 -29.16 24.23 20.42
C LEU A 494 -28.88 23.16 19.36
N MET A 495 -27.70 23.21 18.72
CA MET A 495 -27.29 22.20 17.74
C MET A 495 -27.23 20.80 18.35
N LEU A 496 -26.62 20.64 19.53
CA LEU A 496 -26.52 19.36 20.24
C LEU A 496 -27.88 18.85 20.72
N MET A 497 -28.78 19.73 21.15
CA MET A 497 -30.16 19.36 21.52
C MET A 497 -30.95 18.85 20.31
N VAL A 498 -30.87 19.56 19.17
CA VAL A 498 -31.52 19.14 17.92
C VAL A 498 -30.93 17.81 17.44
N TYR A 499 -29.61 17.67 17.46
CA TYR A 499 -28.93 16.42 17.12
C TYR A 499 -29.35 15.27 18.03
N GLY A 500 -29.33 15.47 19.36
CA GLY A 500 -29.75 14.49 20.36
C GLY A 500 -31.21 14.06 20.18
N TYR A 501 -32.12 15.00 19.90
CA TYR A 501 -33.52 14.70 19.60
C TYR A 501 -33.67 13.78 18.38
N TYR A 502 -32.97 14.08 17.27
CA TYR A 502 -32.99 13.22 16.09
C TYR A 502 -32.34 11.86 16.33
N LEU A 503 -31.28 11.80 17.14
CA LEU A 503 -30.62 10.55 17.51
C LEU A 503 -31.51 9.65 18.38
N ILE A 504 -32.33 10.24 19.26
CA ILE A 504 -33.37 9.52 20.02
C ILE A 504 -34.47 9.00 19.09
N LYS A 505 -34.83 9.72 18.03
CA LYS A 505 -35.84 9.23 17.07
C LYS A 505 -35.30 8.20 16.09
N LYS A 506 -34.08 8.39 15.59
CA LYS A 506 -33.41 7.56 14.58
C LYS A 506 -31.96 7.30 14.99
N PRO A 507 -31.67 6.15 15.63
CA PRO A 507 -30.32 5.79 16.06
C PRO A 507 -29.27 5.77 14.95
N GLU A 508 -29.64 5.76 13.67
CA GLU A 508 -28.68 5.69 12.56
C GLU A 508 -28.17 7.07 12.13
N VAL A 509 -28.73 8.17 12.64
CA VAL A 509 -28.38 9.54 12.24
C VAL A 509 -26.90 9.85 12.48
N TRP A 510 -26.31 9.32 13.56
CA TRP A 510 -24.89 9.54 13.87
C TRP A 510 -23.95 8.97 12.79
N LEU A 511 -24.38 7.95 12.03
CA LEU A 511 -23.59 7.40 10.91
C LEU A 511 -23.39 8.43 9.80
N ILE A 512 -24.29 9.41 9.67
CA ILE A 512 -24.14 10.52 8.74
C ILE A 512 -23.43 11.68 9.42
N VAL A 513 -23.90 12.07 10.61
CA VAL A 513 -23.47 13.31 11.28
C VAL A 513 -22.01 13.25 11.71
N ILE A 514 -21.54 12.16 12.32
CA ILE A 514 -20.15 12.10 12.80
C ILE A 514 -19.15 12.18 11.64
N PRO A 515 -19.23 11.34 10.58
CA PRO A 515 -18.32 11.49 9.45
C PRO A 515 -18.44 12.84 8.73
N ALA A 516 -19.65 13.43 8.67
CA ALA A 516 -19.86 14.71 7.99
C ALA A 516 -19.25 15.91 8.74
N LEU A 517 -19.31 15.90 10.07
CA LEU A 517 -18.78 16.99 10.90
C LEU A 517 -17.27 16.85 11.17
N LEU A 518 -16.70 15.66 10.98
CA LEU A 518 -15.29 15.37 11.27
C LEU A 518 -14.30 16.39 10.68
N PRO A 519 -14.37 16.77 9.38
CA PRO A 519 -13.43 17.73 8.79
C PRO A 519 -13.87 19.20 8.91
N VAL A 520 -15.04 19.49 9.50
CA VAL A 520 -15.64 20.85 9.49
C VAL A 520 -15.72 21.46 10.89
N MET A 521 -15.96 20.64 11.91
CA MET A 521 -16.26 21.11 13.26
C MET A 521 -14.99 21.28 14.09
N ASP A 522 -14.04 22.07 13.61
CA ASP A 522 -12.71 22.27 14.20
C ASP A 522 -12.46 23.77 14.44
N PHE A 523 -13.05 24.31 15.52
CA PHE A 523 -13.09 25.76 15.75
C PHE A 523 -11.99 26.27 16.69
N ALA A 524 -10.95 25.46 16.95
CA ALA A 524 -9.80 25.85 17.77
C ALA A 524 -9.20 27.24 17.41
N PRO A 525 -9.15 27.71 16.14
CA PRO A 525 -8.61 29.03 15.83
C PRO A 525 -9.44 30.18 16.42
N TRP A 526 -10.72 29.96 16.71
CA TRP A 526 -11.61 30.95 17.32
C TRP A 526 -11.88 30.69 18.80
N THR A 527 -11.71 29.47 19.28
CA THR A 527 -12.02 29.08 20.67
C THR A 527 -10.79 28.91 21.54
N GLY A 528 -9.62 28.64 20.96
CA GLY A 528 -8.42 28.19 21.68
C GLY A 528 -8.48 26.71 22.13
N TRP A 529 -9.60 26.01 21.89
CA TRP A 529 -9.82 24.65 22.37
C TRP A 529 -9.31 23.61 21.38
N PHE A 530 -8.18 22.96 21.71
CA PHE A 530 -7.63 21.87 20.88
C PHE A 530 -7.44 20.52 21.62
N PHE A 531 -7.58 20.49 22.94
CA PHE A 531 -7.58 19.23 23.72
C PHE A 531 -8.94 18.54 23.67
N VAL A 532 -9.98 19.24 24.12
CA VAL A 532 -11.39 18.84 23.99
C VAL A 532 -12.06 19.87 23.10
N ASP A 533 -12.59 19.43 21.97
CA ASP A 533 -13.17 20.28 20.93
C ASP A 533 -14.68 20.04 20.78
N GLU A 534 -15.32 20.78 19.88
CA GLU A 534 -16.76 20.71 19.69
C GLU A 534 -17.19 19.37 19.08
N PHE A 535 -16.31 18.75 18.28
CA PHE A 535 -16.56 17.44 17.70
C PHE A 535 -16.59 16.35 18.78
N ASP A 536 -15.76 16.46 19.82
CA ASP A 536 -15.82 15.58 21.00
C ASP A 536 -17.20 15.67 21.69
N LEU A 537 -17.82 16.86 21.78
CA LEU A 537 -19.17 17.02 22.35
C LEU A 537 -20.25 16.32 21.52
N VAL A 538 -20.11 16.28 20.19
CA VAL A 538 -21.01 15.51 19.31
C VAL A 538 -20.86 14.01 19.57
N ILE A 539 -19.62 13.52 19.73
CA ILE A 539 -19.35 12.11 20.06
C ILE A 539 -19.91 11.76 21.44
N LEU A 540 -19.66 12.58 22.46
CA LEU A 540 -20.18 12.38 23.81
C LEU A 540 -21.71 12.38 23.83
N THR A 541 -22.36 13.29 23.10
CA THR A 541 -23.82 13.30 22.93
C THR A 541 -24.31 11.99 22.29
N THR A 542 -23.56 11.48 21.31
CA THR A 542 -23.88 10.20 20.66
C THR A 542 -23.80 9.03 21.62
N LEU A 543 -22.69 8.94 22.36
CA LEU A 543 -22.46 7.90 23.36
C LEU A 543 -23.48 7.99 24.50
N ALA A 544 -23.81 9.19 24.98
CA ALA A 544 -24.81 9.43 26.00
C ALA A 544 -26.18 8.83 25.61
N VAL A 545 -26.66 9.14 24.41
CA VAL A 545 -27.93 8.60 23.90
C VAL A 545 -27.84 7.08 23.70
N CYS A 546 -26.77 6.58 23.07
CA CYS A 546 -26.57 5.16 22.83
C CYS A 546 -26.56 4.33 24.13
N TRP A 547 -25.84 4.80 25.16
CA TRP A 547 -25.75 4.14 26.45
C TRP A 547 -27.05 4.24 27.26
N CYS A 548 -27.76 5.37 27.21
CA CYS A 548 -29.05 5.52 27.87
C CYS A 548 -30.14 4.62 27.29
N ARG A 549 -30.11 4.35 25.98
CA ARG A 549 -31.11 3.49 25.29
C ARG A 549 -30.95 2.00 25.57
N ARG A 550 -29.82 1.55 26.14
CA ARG A 550 -29.51 0.15 26.45
C ARG A 550 -29.82 -0.83 25.29
N PRO A 551 -29.35 -0.58 24.05
CA PRO A 551 -29.61 -1.52 22.95
C PRO A 551 -28.99 -2.89 23.25
N GLY A 552 -29.74 -3.95 23.01
CA GLY A 552 -29.22 -5.32 23.08
C GLY A 552 -28.26 -5.59 21.94
N ILE A 553 -26.98 -5.25 22.11
CA ILE A 553 -25.98 -5.37 21.06
C ILE A 553 -25.42 -6.80 21.01
N GLN A 554 -25.58 -7.46 19.87
CA GLN A 554 -24.86 -8.68 19.53
C GLN A 554 -23.79 -8.35 18.49
N VAL A 555 -22.52 -8.32 18.90
CA VAL A 555 -21.39 -8.18 17.97
C VAL A 555 -20.63 -9.50 17.89
N GLN A 556 -20.56 -10.08 16.69
CA GLN A 556 -19.61 -11.14 16.38
C GLN A 556 -18.40 -10.52 15.68
N TRP A 557 -17.27 -10.50 16.38
CA TRP A 557 -15.99 -10.14 15.77
C TRP A 557 -15.33 -11.39 15.16
N PRO A 558 -14.79 -11.32 13.94
CA PRO A 558 -14.02 -12.42 13.37
C PRO A 558 -12.76 -12.69 14.22
N GLY A 559 -12.45 -13.96 14.47
CA GLY A 559 -11.48 -14.38 15.48
C GLY A 559 -10.08 -13.75 15.34
N LEU A 560 -9.50 -13.77 14.13
CA LEU A 560 -8.16 -13.21 13.90
C LEU A 560 -8.14 -11.67 14.01
N GLY A 561 -9.15 -10.99 13.46
CA GLY A 561 -9.25 -9.53 13.52
C GLY A 561 -9.48 -9.01 14.94
N LYS A 562 -10.24 -9.75 15.76
CA LYS A 562 -10.46 -9.45 17.17
C LYS A 562 -9.15 -9.50 17.96
N SER A 563 -8.37 -10.57 17.81
CA SER A 563 -7.12 -10.74 18.56
C SER A 563 -6.09 -9.66 18.22
N VAL A 564 -5.95 -9.32 16.93
CA VAL A 564 -5.05 -8.25 16.47
C VAL A 564 -5.51 -6.89 16.98
N ALA A 565 -6.81 -6.57 16.89
CA ALA A 565 -7.35 -5.30 17.38
C ALA A 565 -7.19 -5.16 18.91
N CYS A 566 -7.46 -6.23 19.68
CA CYS A 566 -7.28 -6.22 21.13
C CYS A 566 -5.81 -6.03 21.53
N LEU A 567 -4.88 -6.70 20.84
CA LEU A 567 -3.45 -6.53 21.07
C LEU A 567 -3.01 -5.09 20.82
N LEU A 568 -3.47 -4.50 19.71
CA LEU A 568 -3.15 -3.11 19.35
C LEU A 568 -3.68 -2.11 20.38
N ILE A 569 -4.92 -2.30 20.84
CA ILE A 569 -5.50 -1.46 21.90
C ILE A 569 -4.68 -1.58 23.19
N LEU A 570 -4.25 -2.78 23.56
CA LEU A 570 -3.43 -3.00 24.75
C LEU A 570 -2.07 -2.30 24.63
N VAL A 571 -1.37 -2.47 23.50
CA VAL A 571 -0.10 -1.78 23.22
C VAL A 571 -0.27 -0.27 23.26
N TYR A 572 -1.32 0.24 22.63
CA TYR A 572 -1.62 1.66 22.58
C TYR A 572 -1.87 2.23 23.98
N TRP A 573 -2.67 1.55 24.83
CA TRP A 573 -2.91 2.00 26.20
C TRP A 573 -1.66 1.95 27.08
N VAL A 574 -0.79 0.97 26.90
CA VAL A 574 0.53 0.95 27.58
C VAL A 574 1.32 2.20 27.21
N SER A 575 1.36 2.56 25.92
CA SER A 575 2.03 3.77 25.45
C SER A 575 1.36 5.06 25.95
N VAL A 576 0.03 5.13 26.03
CA VAL A 576 -0.69 6.26 26.64
C VAL A 576 -0.29 6.44 28.12
N ILE A 577 -0.24 5.35 28.89
CA ILE A 577 0.18 5.39 30.29
C ILE A 577 1.64 5.86 30.40
N ARG A 578 2.52 5.42 29.52
CA ARG A 578 3.92 5.90 29.49
C ARG A 578 4.00 7.39 29.20
N GLY A 579 3.22 7.90 28.24
CA GLY A 579 3.22 9.32 27.90
C GLY A 579 2.69 10.22 29.03
N LEU A 580 1.72 9.71 29.80
CA LEU A 580 1.17 10.34 31.00
C LEU A 580 2.13 10.39 32.19
N LEU A 581 3.18 9.56 32.20
CA LEU A 581 4.13 9.47 33.30
C LEU A 581 5.36 10.37 33.06
N PRO A 582 5.91 11.00 34.13
CA PRO A 582 5.29 11.15 35.46
C PRO A 582 4.01 11.99 35.41
N TRP A 583 3.06 11.69 36.30
CA TRP A 583 1.79 12.42 36.37
C TRP A 583 2.04 13.91 36.64
N GLN A 584 1.67 14.75 35.68
CA GLN A 584 1.73 16.20 35.83
C GLN A 584 0.59 16.69 36.73
N GLN A 585 0.84 17.73 37.53
CA GLN A 585 -0.21 18.42 38.26
C GLN A 585 -1.22 19.05 37.28
N ALA A 586 -2.52 18.95 37.58
CA ALA A 586 -3.59 19.50 36.75
C ALA A 586 -3.69 21.02 36.93
N ASP A 587 -2.70 21.75 36.39
CA ASP A 587 -2.69 23.20 36.31
C ASP A 587 -3.35 23.72 35.02
N ILE A 588 -3.42 25.04 34.85
CA ILE A 588 -4.04 25.68 33.67
C ILE A 588 -3.30 25.37 32.35
N ASN A 589 -2.02 25.00 32.42
CA ASN A 589 -1.19 24.71 31.27
C ASN A 589 -1.28 23.25 30.84
N ALA A 590 -1.69 22.36 31.75
CA ALA A 590 -1.73 20.92 31.54
C ALA A 590 -2.64 20.51 30.35
N PHE A 591 -3.71 21.25 30.07
CA PHE A 591 -4.65 20.95 28.99
C PHE A 591 -4.61 21.98 27.84
N ASN A 592 -3.58 22.81 27.79
CA ASN A 592 -3.44 23.88 26.80
C ASN A 592 -2.01 23.95 26.21
N ASN A 593 -1.18 22.93 26.40
CA ASN A 593 0.20 22.92 25.91
C ASN A 593 0.60 21.54 25.38
N TYR A 594 1.25 21.51 24.22
CA TYR A 594 1.74 20.29 23.56
C TYR A 594 2.88 19.60 24.33
N TYR A 595 3.62 20.35 25.16
CA TYR A 595 4.69 19.83 25.99
C TYR A 595 4.17 19.12 27.26
N SER A 596 2.88 19.23 27.57
CA SER A 596 2.29 18.57 28.75
C SER A 596 2.27 17.05 28.60
N HIS A 597 2.39 16.34 29.72
CA HIS A 597 2.12 14.90 29.80
C HIS A 597 0.67 14.54 29.41
N TYR A 598 -0.29 15.45 29.60
CA TYR A 598 -1.67 15.19 29.18
C TYR A 598 -1.88 15.32 27.67
N ASN A 599 -0.89 15.76 26.90
CA ASN A 599 -0.96 15.68 25.44
C ASN A 599 -1.18 14.23 24.96
N SER A 600 -0.75 13.24 25.74
CA SER A 600 -1.09 11.83 25.53
C SER A 600 -2.60 11.56 25.52
N LEU A 601 -3.40 12.25 26.34
CA LEU A 601 -4.86 12.12 26.34
C LEU A 601 -5.47 12.73 25.09
N ARG A 602 -4.94 13.89 24.64
CA ARG A 602 -5.35 14.52 23.38
C ARG A 602 -5.18 13.55 22.21
N MET A 603 -4.03 12.89 22.12
CA MET A 603 -3.77 11.89 21.08
C MET A 603 -4.65 10.64 21.24
N ALA A 604 -4.81 10.17 22.48
CA ALA A 604 -5.56 8.95 22.77
C ALA A 604 -7.06 9.04 22.44
N LYS A 605 -7.64 10.25 22.45
CA LYS A 605 -9.08 10.44 22.22
C LYS A 605 -9.55 9.85 20.89
N GLY A 606 -8.73 9.92 19.83
CA GLY A 606 -9.07 9.36 18.51
C GLY A 606 -9.30 7.85 18.56
N VAL A 607 -8.42 7.12 19.24
CA VAL A 607 -8.53 5.66 19.44
C VAL A 607 -9.67 5.33 20.40
N LEU A 608 -9.82 6.11 21.48
CA LEU A 608 -10.90 5.97 22.45
C LEU A 608 -12.27 6.10 21.79
N TRP A 609 -12.50 7.15 21.01
CA TRP A 609 -13.76 7.36 20.28
C TRP A 609 -14.03 6.25 19.27
N ALA A 610 -13.00 5.80 18.53
CA ALA A 610 -13.15 4.70 17.59
C ALA A 610 -13.59 3.43 18.31
N PHE A 611 -12.98 3.12 19.46
CA PHE A 611 -13.29 1.95 20.26
C PHE A 611 -14.69 2.01 20.90
N LEU A 612 -15.07 3.14 21.49
CA LEU A 612 -16.38 3.29 22.14
C LEU A 612 -17.54 3.23 21.14
N LEU A 613 -17.33 3.75 19.92
CA LEU A 613 -18.35 3.73 18.86
C LEU A 613 -18.35 2.43 18.06
N ALA A 614 -17.26 1.66 18.03
CA ALA A 614 -17.13 0.44 17.22
C ALA A 614 -18.27 -0.58 17.46
N PRO A 615 -18.64 -0.96 18.70
CA PRO A 615 -19.74 -1.91 18.91
C PRO A 615 -21.07 -1.46 18.28
N TYR A 616 -21.35 -0.16 18.30
CA TYR A 616 -22.56 0.44 17.72
C TYR A 616 -22.49 0.50 16.20
N LEU A 617 -21.32 0.84 15.64
CA LEU A 617 -21.08 0.78 14.19
C LEU A 617 -21.35 -0.61 13.65
N LEU A 618 -20.77 -1.61 14.31
CA LEU A 618 -20.89 -3.01 13.91
C LEU A 618 -22.31 -3.54 14.06
N ALA A 619 -22.98 -3.18 15.17
CA ALA A 619 -24.38 -3.52 15.37
C ALA A 619 -25.26 -2.91 14.27
N ALA A 620 -25.06 -1.63 13.93
CA ALA A 620 -25.82 -0.94 12.89
C ALA A 620 -25.62 -1.60 11.52
N PHE A 621 -24.40 -2.03 11.18
CA PHE A 621 -24.09 -2.69 9.91
C PHE A 621 -24.71 -4.08 9.80
N ASN A 622 -24.87 -4.79 10.91
CA ASN A 622 -25.52 -6.10 10.95
C ASN A 622 -27.05 -5.99 10.95
N GLN A 623 -27.61 -4.95 11.57
CA GLN A 623 -29.06 -4.80 11.76
C GLN A 623 -29.74 -4.04 10.61
N ASN A 624 -29.04 -3.10 9.97
CA ASN A 624 -29.62 -2.24 8.94
C ASN A 624 -28.78 -2.28 7.65
N PRO A 625 -29.30 -2.85 6.54
CA PRO A 625 -28.60 -2.88 5.26
C PRO A 625 -28.20 -1.50 4.72
N ARG A 626 -28.94 -0.44 5.09
CA ARG A 626 -28.67 0.95 4.66
C ARG A 626 -27.63 1.66 5.52
N ALA A 627 -27.18 1.08 6.63
CA ALA A 627 -26.21 1.72 7.52
C ALA A 627 -24.88 2.05 6.82
N LYS A 628 -24.44 1.20 5.88
CA LYS A 628 -23.25 1.46 5.06
C LYS A 628 -23.43 2.66 4.13
N LEU A 629 -24.62 2.82 3.55
CA LEU A 629 -24.96 3.96 2.72
C LEU A 629 -24.97 5.25 3.54
N TYR A 630 -25.51 5.22 4.76
CA TYR A 630 -25.50 6.36 5.68
C TYR A 630 -24.07 6.74 6.08
N TRP A 631 -23.24 5.77 6.42
CA TRP A 631 -21.85 5.99 6.78
C TRP A 631 -21.02 6.55 5.62
N GLY A 632 -21.08 5.91 4.44
CA GLY A 632 -20.41 6.42 3.24
C GLY A 632 -20.96 7.77 2.76
N GLY A 633 -22.26 8.00 2.90
CA GLY A 633 -22.90 9.28 2.62
C GLY A 633 -22.45 10.39 3.57
N GLY A 634 -22.26 10.08 4.86
CA GLY A 634 -21.65 10.99 5.84
C GLY A 634 -20.24 11.42 5.44
N ILE A 635 -19.39 10.46 5.05
CA ILE A 635 -18.01 10.74 4.57
C ILE A 635 -18.06 11.66 3.34
N LEU A 636 -18.96 11.40 2.40
CA LEU A 636 -19.13 12.22 1.19
C LEU A 636 -19.66 13.62 1.51
N LEU A 637 -20.56 13.77 2.48
CA LEU A 637 -21.03 15.09 2.93
C LEU A 637 -19.90 15.88 3.61
N GLY A 638 -19.11 15.23 4.46
CA GLY A 638 -17.93 15.84 5.06
C GLY A 638 -16.89 16.25 4.02
N LEU A 639 -16.63 15.39 3.02
CA LEU A 639 -15.79 15.72 1.88
C LEU A 639 -16.34 16.92 1.11
N ALA A 640 -17.64 16.92 0.76
CA ALA A 640 -18.25 18.03 0.04
C ALA A 640 -18.12 19.36 0.79
N ALA A 641 -18.36 19.35 2.11
CA ALA A 641 -18.24 20.53 2.95
C ALA A 641 -16.78 21.02 3.01
N MET A 642 -15.83 20.12 3.27
CA MET A 642 -14.40 20.45 3.30
C MET A 642 -13.93 21.04 1.96
N LEU A 643 -14.32 20.42 0.83
CA LEU A 643 -14.00 20.94 -0.50
C LEU A 643 -14.58 22.33 -0.74
N ALA A 644 -15.80 22.61 -0.28
CA ALA A 644 -16.40 23.93 -0.39
C ALA A 644 -15.58 24.97 0.40
N PHE A 645 -15.18 24.66 1.64
CA PHE A 645 -14.32 25.54 2.43
C PHE A 645 -12.94 25.75 1.81
N ALA A 646 -12.31 24.71 1.27
CA ALA A 646 -11.02 24.82 0.59
C ALA A 646 -11.08 25.70 -0.68
N VAL A 647 -12.16 25.58 -1.46
CA VAL A 647 -12.41 26.42 -2.64
C VAL A 647 -12.65 27.87 -2.22
N MET A 648 -13.43 28.09 -1.16
CA MET A 648 -13.66 29.43 -0.60
C MET A 648 -12.38 30.06 -0.06
N GLU A 649 -11.54 29.30 0.63
CA GLU A 649 -10.23 29.75 1.11
C GLU A 649 -9.36 30.22 -0.07
N ARG A 650 -9.25 29.41 -1.12
CA ARG A 650 -8.55 29.81 -2.36
C ARG A 650 -9.12 31.07 -2.99
N LEU A 651 -10.45 31.18 -3.09
CA LEU A 651 -11.13 32.36 -3.63
C LEU A 651 -10.79 33.64 -2.86
N VAL A 652 -10.73 33.56 -1.53
CA VAL A 652 -10.51 34.70 -0.65
C VAL A 652 -9.04 35.12 -0.60
N PHE A 653 -8.10 34.16 -0.60
CA PHE A 653 -6.68 34.46 -0.35
C PHE A 653 -5.84 34.69 -1.62
N THR A 654 -6.00 33.88 -2.66
CA THR A 654 -5.14 33.93 -3.87
C THR A 654 -5.89 34.11 -5.18
N GLY A 655 -7.10 33.56 -5.28
CA GLY A 655 -7.81 33.31 -6.54
C GLY A 655 -7.74 31.83 -6.96
N LEU A 656 -8.78 31.35 -7.67
CA LEU A 656 -8.93 29.93 -8.01
C LEU A 656 -7.83 29.39 -8.92
N TRP A 657 -7.39 30.20 -9.89
CA TRP A 657 -6.50 29.76 -10.96
C TRP A 657 -5.06 30.26 -10.78
N GLU A 658 -4.76 30.91 -9.65
CA GLU A 658 -3.43 31.42 -9.34
C GLU A 658 -2.59 30.31 -8.68
N PHE A 659 -1.60 29.78 -9.41
CA PHE A 659 -0.70 28.71 -8.94
C PHE A 659 0.76 29.16 -8.86
N SER A 660 1.04 30.44 -9.11
CA SER A 660 2.39 31.01 -8.98
C SER A 660 2.78 31.31 -7.53
N LEU A 661 1.80 31.49 -6.64
CA LEU A 661 2.04 31.78 -5.23
C LEU A 661 2.21 30.49 -4.41
N PRO A 662 3.18 30.42 -3.48
CA PRO A 662 3.44 29.25 -2.64
C PRO A 662 2.43 29.13 -1.48
N TYR A 663 1.13 29.29 -1.76
CA TYR A 663 0.05 29.22 -0.78
C TYR A 663 -0.53 27.81 -0.69
N ARG A 664 -0.45 27.20 0.50
CA ARG A 664 -1.02 25.87 0.77
C ARG A 664 -2.31 26.02 1.56
N ILE A 665 -3.35 25.38 1.06
CA ILE A 665 -4.67 25.37 1.71
C ILE A 665 -4.66 24.51 2.97
N SER A 666 -5.48 24.90 3.94
CA SER A 666 -5.69 24.17 5.20
C SER A 666 -7.16 23.83 5.48
N ALA A 667 -8.08 24.44 4.73
CA ALA A 667 -9.52 24.40 4.93
C ALA A 667 -9.86 24.73 6.41
N LEU A 668 -10.55 23.82 7.09
CA LEU A 668 -10.90 23.96 8.50
C LEU A 668 -10.03 23.09 9.41
N PHE A 669 -8.93 22.50 8.92
CA PHE A 669 -8.06 21.67 9.76
C PHE A 669 -7.17 22.54 10.66
N SER A 670 -7.69 22.93 11.83
CA SER A 670 -6.95 23.76 12.80
C SER A 670 -5.69 23.08 13.30
N SER A 671 -5.69 21.75 13.34
CA SER A 671 -4.51 20.92 13.63
C SER A 671 -3.30 21.20 12.75
N MET A 672 -3.47 21.91 11.63
CA MET A 672 -2.38 22.36 10.76
C MET A 672 -1.70 23.66 11.24
N HIS A 673 -2.06 24.25 12.39
CA HIS A 673 -1.36 25.41 12.96
C HIS A 673 0.11 25.14 13.32
N THR A 674 0.48 23.86 13.48
CA THR A 674 1.87 23.38 13.61
C THR A 674 2.45 22.85 12.30
N GLY A 675 1.75 23.03 11.17
CA GLY A 675 2.02 22.35 9.90
C GLY A 675 1.41 20.95 9.83
N GLY A 676 1.96 20.08 8.96
CA GLY A 676 1.41 18.73 8.74
C GLY A 676 0.57 18.61 7.45
N GLY A 677 0.35 17.37 7.01
CA GLY A 677 -0.39 16.98 5.82
C GLY A 677 -1.76 16.37 6.15
N HIS A 678 -2.46 16.97 7.11
CA HIS A 678 -3.72 16.44 7.66
C HIS A 678 -4.87 16.51 6.63
N ILE A 679 -4.92 17.57 5.81
CA ILE A 679 -5.90 17.69 4.73
C ILE A 679 -5.71 16.60 3.67
N GLU A 680 -4.45 16.27 3.31
CA GLU A 680 -4.12 15.20 2.38
C GLU A 680 -4.49 13.82 2.93
N THR A 681 -4.23 13.60 4.22
CA THR A 681 -4.61 12.37 4.91
C THR A 681 -6.12 12.17 4.90
N TYR A 682 -6.90 13.24 5.14
CA TYR A 682 -8.36 13.18 5.05
C TYR A 682 -8.84 12.94 3.61
N LEU A 683 -8.25 13.62 2.62
CA LEU A 683 -8.54 13.40 1.20
C LEU A 683 -8.29 11.95 0.80
N ALA A 684 -7.15 11.37 1.17
CA ALA A 684 -6.80 9.98 0.87
C ALA A 684 -7.80 8.98 1.46
N LEU A 685 -8.35 9.25 2.65
CA LEU A 685 -9.35 8.40 3.28
C LEU A 685 -10.77 8.58 2.72
N SER A 686 -11.07 9.70 2.07
CA SER A 686 -12.44 10.08 1.70
C SER A 686 -12.71 10.14 0.19
N LEU A 687 -11.75 10.53 -0.64
CA LEU A 687 -11.91 10.61 -2.11
C LEU A 687 -12.38 9.28 -2.74
N PRO A 688 -11.86 8.10 -2.35
CA PRO A 688 -12.33 6.84 -2.93
C PRO A 688 -13.82 6.57 -2.72
N PHE A 689 -14.45 7.15 -1.70
CA PHE A 689 -15.89 7.00 -1.45
C PHE A 689 -16.77 7.62 -2.54
N ILE A 690 -16.22 8.52 -3.36
CA ILE A 690 -16.91 9.05 -4.56
C ILE A 690 -17.30 7.89 -5.49
N GLY A 691 -16.48 6.83 -5.55
CA GLY A 691 -16.79 5.60 -6.27
C GLY A 691 -18.14 5.00 -5.90
N GLY A 692 -18.56 5.14 -4.63
CA GLY A 692 -19.86 4.66 -4.13
C GLY A 692 -21.05 5.28 -4.87
N LEU A 693 -20.96 6.54 -5.28
CA LEU A 693 -22.05 7.26 -5.97
C LEU A 693 -22.38 6.70 -7.35
N PHE A 694 -21.47 5.91 -7.95
CA PHE A 694 -21.72 5.19 -9.19
C PHE A 694 -22.42 3.83 -8.97
N PHE A 695 -22.32 3.26 -7.76
CA PHE A 695 -22.91 1.96 -7.42
C PHE A 695 -24.27 2.07 -6.78
N TYR A 696 -24.48 3.09 -5.96
CA TYR A 696 -25.75 3.34 -5.30
C TYR A 696 -26.68 4.14 -6.21
N SER A 697 -27.93 3.69 -6.36
CA SER A 697 -28.95 4.33 -7.21
C SER A 697 -29.47 5.63 -6.58
N VAL A 698 -28.65 6.68 -6.60
CA VAL A 698 -29.00 8.02 -6.13
C VAL A 698 -29.36 8.87 -7.37
N ARG A 699 -30.51 9.56 -7.34
CA ARG A 699 -31.05 10.36 -8.47
C ARG A 699 -30.05 11.34 -9.08
N TRP A 700 -29.13 11.88 -8.26
CA TRP A 700 -28.10 12.83 -8.65
C TRP A 700 -26.66 12.30 -8.45
N GLY A 701 -26.50 10.98 -8.28
CA GLY A 701 -25.22 10.37 -7.90
C GLY A 701 -24.10 10.62 -8.92
N GLY A 702 -24.38 10.45 -10.22
CA GLY A 702 -23.39 10.67 -11.29
C GLY A 702 -22.85 12.11 -11.35
N PRO A 703 -23.71 13.13 -11.50
CA PRO A 703 -23.27 14.54 -11.48
C PRO A 703 -22.55 14.93 -10.19
N ALA A 704 -23.07 14.51 -9.03
CA ALA A 704 -22.41 14.77 -7.75
C ALA A 704 -21.02 14.15 -7.69
N ALA A 705 -20.85 12.91 -8.19
CA ALA A 705 -19.57 12.25 -8.24
C ALA A 705 -18.56 13.00 -9.13
N LEU A 706 -18.98 13.49 -10.30
CA LEU A 706 -18.13 14.27 -11.19
C LEU A 706 -17.70 15.60 -10.56
N ILE A 707 -18.63 16.32 -9.92
CA ILE A 707 -18.34 17.59 -9.24
C ILE A 707 -17.38 17.36 -8.08
N LEU A 708 -17.64 16.37 -7.23
CA LEU A 708 -16.77 16.05 -6.09
C LEU A 708 -15.39 15.57 -6.53
N PHE A 709 -15.31 14.77 -7.59
CA PHE A 709 -14.04 14.32 -8.13
C PHE A 709 -13.22 15.48 -8.70
N PHE A 710 -13.84 16.32 -9.54
CA PHE A 710 -13.17 17.49 -10.12
C PHE A 710 -12.69 18.47 -9.03
N THR A 711 -13.58 18.80 -8.10
CA THR A 711 -13.26 19.71 -6.99
C THR A 711 -12.22 19.10 -6.05
N GLY A 712 -12.32 17.80 -5.78
CA GLY A 712 -11.36 17.04 -4.98
C GLY A 712 -9.96 17.01 -5.60
N SER A 713 -9.87 16.75 -6.90
CA SER A 713 -8.60 16.82 -7.64
C SER A 713 -8.02 18.23 -7.66
N TYR A 714 -8.86 19.26 -7.83
CA TYR A 714 -8.43 20.66 -7.73
C TYR A 714 -7.86 21.00 -6.35
N VAL A 715 -8.58 20.66 -5.28
CA VAL A 715 -8.16 20.90 -3.89
C VAL A 715 -6.87 20.16 -3.60
N LEU A 716 -6.74 18.89 -4.03
CA LEU A 716 -5.50 18.16 -3.90
C LEU A 716 -4.33 18.88 -4.60
N LEU A 717 -4.51 19.33 -5.85
CA LEU A 717 -3.49 20.13 -6.56
C LEU A 717 -3.15 21.44 -5.82
N ALA A 718 -4.13 22.03 -5.13
CA ALA A 718 -3.94 23.25 -4.37
C ALA A 718 -3.14 23.05 -3.06
N THR A 719 -2.93 21.81 -2.59
CA THR A 719 -2.08 21.53 -1.41
C THR A 719 -0.59 21.62 -1.71
N PHE A 720 -0.18 21.57 -3.00
CA PHE A 720 1.23 21.56 -3.40
C PHE A 720 2.07 20.47 -2.68
N SER A 721 1.44 19.31 -2.44
CA SER A 721 2.03 18.19 -1.70
C SER A 721 2.34 17.01 -2.62
N ARG A 722 3.63 16.72 -2.80
CA ARG A 722 4.12 15.58 -3.61
C ARG A 722 3.57 14.24 -3.09
N GLY A 723 3.51 14.08 -1.77
CA GLY A 723 2.92 12.90 -1.12
C GLY A 723 1.44 12.73 -1.43
N GLY A 724 0.67 13.82 -1.36
CA GLY A 724 -0.74 13.83 -1.73
C GLY A 724 -0.97 13.46 -3.19
N TYR A 725 -0.13 13.94 -4.11
CA TYR A 725 -0.23 13.61 -5.54
C TYR A 725 0.03 12.12 -5.80
N LEU A 726 1.08 11.57 -5.20
CA LEU A 726 1.40 10.15 -5.34
C LEU A 726 0.28 9.29 -4.73
N ALA A 727 -0.24 9.67 -3.57
CA ALA A 727 -1.34 8.98 -2.91
C ALA A 727 -2.59 8.93 -3.81
N PHE A 728 -2.93 10.04 -4.46
CA PHE A 728 -4.05 10.12 -5.39
C PHE A 728 -3.88 9.22 -6.62
N VAL A 729 -2.67 9.14 -7.19
CA VAL A 729 -2.41 8.24 -8.32
C VAL A 729 -2.57 6.77 -7.87
N VAL A 730 -1.98 6.40 -6.74
CA VAL A 730 -2.05 5.03 -6.22
C VAL A 730 -3.48 4.64 -5.84
N GLU A 731 -4.20 5.48 -5.09
CA GLU A 731 -5.57 5.20 -4.69
C GLU A 731 -6.49 5.06 -5.91
N PHE A 732 -6.31 5.91 -6.93
CA PHE A 732 -7.11 5.88 -8.14
C PHE A 732 -6.86 4.59 -8.95
N LEU A 733 -5.59 4.19 -9.11
CA LEU A 733 -5.23 2.93 -9.78
C LEU A 733 -5.81 1.72 -9.04
N VAL A 734 -5.71 1.70 -7.70
CA VAL A 734 -6.28 0.62 -6.87
C VAL A 734 -7.80 0.58 -6.99
N LEU A 735 -8.47 1.74 -7.00
CA LEU A 735 -9.91 1.83 -7.18
C LEU A 735 -10.33 1.28 -8.55
N VAL A 736 -9.72 1.75 -9.64
CA VAL A 736 -10.04 1.30 -11.00
C VAL A 736 -9.78 -0.18 -11.17
N ALA A 737 -8.63 -0.69 -10.70
CA ALA A 737 -8.31 -2.11 -10.74
C ALA A 737 -9.32 -2.95 -9.95
N GLY A 738 -9.71 -2.47 -8.77
CA GLY A 738 -10.71 -3.14 -7.94
C GLY A 738 -12.09 -3.20 -8.58
N LEU A 739 -12.55 -2.08 -9.16
CA LEU A 739 -13.83 -2.01 -9.85
C LEU A 739 -13.85 -2.84 -11.14
N ALA A 740 -12.72 -2.89 -11.85
CA ALA A 740 -12.54 -3.79 -12.99
C ALA A 740 -12.65 -5.26 -12.56
N ALA A 741 -11.99 -5.64 -11.46
CA ALA A 741 -12.08 -7.00 -10.92
C ALA A 741 -13.52 -7.36 -10.46
N TYR A 742 -14.23 -6.44 -9.81
CA TYR A 742 -15.62 -6.60 -9.42
C TYR A 742 -16.54 -6.83 -10.62
N THR A 743 -16.45 -5.96 -11.64
CA THR A 743 -17.32 -6.05 -12.83
C THR A 743 -16.99 -7.26 -13.71
N GLN A 744 -15.73 -7.68 -13.77
CA GLN A 744 -15.34 -8.92 -14.44
C GLN A 744 -15.96 -10.16 -13.76
N SER A 745 -16.12 -10.12 -12.44
CA SER A 745 -16.73 -11.20 -11.66
C SER A 745 -18.26 -11.27 -11.82
N GLN A 746 -18.95 -10.13 -11.95
CA GLN A 746 -20.41 -10.03 -12.14
C GLN A 746 -20.90 -10.41 -13.57
N SER A 747 -19.97 -10.80 -14.45
CA SER A 747 -20.10 -11.11 -15.90
C SER A 747 -21.21 -12.11 -16.32
N ARG A 748 -21.94 -12.74 -15.40
CA ARG A 748 -23.07 -13.62 -15.74
C ARG A 748 -24.41 -12.90 -15.95
N ALA A 749 -24.59 -11.66 -15.51
CA ALA A 749 -25.91 -11.01 -15.44
C ALA A 749 -26.09 -9.72 -16.26
N GLN A 750 -25.04 -9.11 -16.83
CA GLN A 750 -25.15 -7.81 -17.53
C GLN A 750 -24.66 -7.82 -18.98
N SER A 751 -25.27 -6.95 -19.79
CA SER A 751 -25.00 -6.74 -21.22
C SER A 751 -23.56 -6.30 -21.51
N SER A 752 -23.12 -6.52 -22.75
CA SER A 752 -21.76 -6.20 -23.26
C SER A 752 -21.29 -4.77 -22.93
N ILE A 753 -22.21 -3.80 -22.93
CA ILE A 753 -21.92 -2.37 -22.71
C ILE A 753 -21.72 -2.04 -21.23
N GLY A 754 -22.41 -2.72 -20.30
CA GLY A 754 -22.26 -2.48 -18.85
C GLY A 754 -20.89 -2.88 -18.30
N ARG A 755 -20.21 -3.82 -18.98
CA ARG A 755 -18.93 -4.41 -18.56
C ARG A 755 -17.74 -3.45 -18.65
N TRP A 756 -17.74 -2.54 -19.62
CA TRP A 756 -16.64 -1.60 -19.85
C TRP A 756 -16.90 -0.21 -19.24
N ARG A 757 -18.11 0.04 -18.72
CA ARG A 757 -18.48 1.32 -18.12
C ARG A 757 -17.53 1.82 -17.02
N PRO A 758 -17.14 1.05 -15.99
CA PRO A 758 -16.25 1.59 -14.95
C PRO A 758 -14.83 1.82 -15.48
N LEU A 759 -14.36 1.01 -16.43
CA LEU A 759 -13.05 1.19 -17.06
C LEU A 759 -13.05 2.42 -17.98
N GLY A 760 -14.14 2.65 -18.72
CA GLY A 760 -14.34 3.84 -19.56
C GLY A 760 -14.52 5.11 -18.73
N ILE A 761 -15.25 5.06 -17.60
CA ILE A 761 -15.33 6.16 -16.64
C ILE A 761 -13.94 6.41 -16.04
N GLY A 762 -13.21 5.37 -15.62
CA GLY A 762 -11.84 5.50 -15.12
C GLY A 762 -10.91 6.16 -16.12
N LEU A 763 -10.92 5.74 -17.39
CA LEU A 763 -10.14 6.36 -18.46
C LEU A 763 -10.55 7.81 -18.74
N ALA A 764 -11.86 8.11 -18.70
CA ALA A 764 -12.35 9.49 -18.85
C ALA A 764 -11.91 10.37 -17.68
N LEU A 765 -11.96 9.87 -16.45
CA LEU A 765 -11.49 10.57 -15.25
C LEU A 765 -9.97 10.79 -15.28
N ILE A 766 -9.18 9.82 -15.76
CA ILE A 766 -7.74 10.02 -16.03
C ILE A 766 -7.53 11.15 -17.03
N GLY A 767 -8.30 11.17 -18.12
CA GLY A 767 -8.26 12.26 -19.10
C GLY A 767 -8.56 13.63 -18.48
N VAL A 768 -9.56 13.71 -17.58
CA VAL A 768 -9.89 14.93 -16.84
C VAL A 768 -8.76 15.35 -15.90
N VAL A 769 -8.20 14.43 -15.10
CA VAL A 769 -7.06 14.71 -14.22
C VAL A 769 -5.86 15.19 -15.03
N ALA A 770 -5.52 14.51 -16.12
CA ALA A 770 -4.43 14.90 -17.01
C ALA A 770 -4.65 16.34 -17.54
N LEU A 771 -5.87 16.67 -17.99
CA LEU A 771 -6.21 18.02 -18.44
C LEU A 771 -6.06 19.07 -17.32
N MET A 772 -6.49 18.77 -16.10
CA MET A 772 -6.42 19.67 -14.94
C MET A 772 -5.00 19.87 -14.42
N THR A 773 -4.11 18.88 -14.60
CA THR A 773 -2.71 18.98 -14.17
C THR A 773 -1.85 19.83 -15.11
N ILE A 774 -2.26 20.05 -16.37
CA ILE A 774 -1.48 20.82 -17.34
C ILE A 774 -1.17 22.25 -16.86
N PRO A 775 -2.14 23.06 -16.38
CA PRO A 775 -1.84 24.38 -15.81
C PRO A 775 -0.97 24.32 -14.55
N ALA A 776 -1.20 23.33 -13.68
CA ALA A 776 -0.47 23.17 -12.43
C ALA A 776 1.01 22.82 -12.66
N ILE A 777 1.31 21.89 -13.58
CA ILE A 777 2.68 21.48 -13.93
C ILE A 777 3.45 22.61 -14.65
N ARG A 778 2.75 23.54 -15.30
CA ARG A 778 3.36 24.74 -15.88
C ARG A 778 3.71 25.80 -14.84
N GLY A 779 3.17 25.74 -13.62
CA GLY A 779 3.49 26.68 -12.55
C GLY A 779 4.89 26.46 -11.96
N ASP A 780 5.60 27.56 -11.70
CA ASP A 780 6.99 27.54 -11.24
C ASP A 780 7.15 26.87 -9.86
N VAL A 781 6.17 27.04 -8.96
CA VAL A 781 6.19 26.45 -7.61
C VAL A 781 6.23 24.92 -7.64
N ILE A 782 5.43 24.28 -8.50
CA ILE A 782 5.42 22.82 -8.62
C ILE A 782 6.75 22.33 -9.20
N ARG A 783 7.29 23.02 -10.22
CA ARG A 783 8.60 22.68 -10.78
C ARG A 783 9.71 22.76 -9.75
N GLN A 784 9.77 23.85 -8.98
CA GLN A 784 10.75 24.04 -7.92
C GLN A 784 10.63 22.95 -6.83
N ARG A 785 9.41 22.52 -6.50
CA ARG A 785 9.18 21.41 -5.55
C ARG A 785 9.66 20.06 -6.08
N PHE A 786 9.60 19.82 -7.39
CA PHE A 786 10.13 18.59 -7.99
C PHE A 786 11.64 18.64 -8.21
N SER A 787 12.25 19.81 -8.36
CA SER A 787 13.71 19.93 -8.49
C SER A 787 14.45 19.70 -7.16
N THR A 788 13.83 20.00 -6.02
CA THR A 788 14.44 19.84 -4.68
C THR A 788 14.14 18.50 -3.99
N VAL A 789 13.77 17.46 -4.74
CA VAL A 789 13.43 16.13 -4.17
C VAL A 789 14.61 15.50 -3.42
N TYR A 790 15.82 15.64 -3.96
CA TYR A 790 17.02 15.06 -3.34
C TYR A 790 17.42 15.74 -2.03
N GLU A 791 17.34 17.07 -1.97
CA GLU A 791 17.63 17.86 -0.76
C GLU A 791 16.63 17.57 0.36
N ASP A 792 15.32 17.50 0.05
CA ASP A 792 14.28 17.19 1.04
C ASP A 792 14.38 15.77 1.60
N LYS A 793 14.89 14.82 0.82
CA LYS A 793 15.12 13.45 1.28
C LYS A 793 16.16 13.40 2.41
N ALA A 794 17.30 14.06 2.23
CA ALA A 794 18.37 14.08 3.23
C ALA A 794 17.92 14.75 4.55
N ILE A 795 17.19 15.86 4.47
CA ILE A 795 16.61 16.53 5.63
C ILE A 795 15.68 15.59 6.40
N ARG A 796 14.79 14.89 5.70
CA ARG A 796 13.86 13.93 6.33
C ARG A 796 14.56 12.74 6.95
N GLU A 797 15.54 12.15 6.27
CA GLU A 797 16.30 11.02 6.83
C GLU A 797 17.05 11.42 8.09
N ASN A 798 17.69 12.59 8.10
CA ASN A 798 18.35 13.13 9.29
C ASN A 798 17.35 13.39 10.43
N HIS A 799 16.19 13.98 10.11
CA HIS A 799 15.14 14.23 11.09
C HIS A 799 14.55 12.94 11.68
N TRP A 800 14.36 11.91 10.87
CA TRP A 800 13.90 10.59 11.32
C TRP A 800 14.92 9.89 12.20
N LEU A 801 16.21 10.04 11.88
CA LEU A 801 17.31 9.55 12.71
C LEU A 801 17.38 10.32 14.04
N ASP A 802 17.21 11.64 14.03
CA ASP A 802 17.17 12.45 15.25
C ASP A 802 16.00 12.03 16.15
N ALA A 803 14.81 11.85 15.57
CA ALA A 803 13.65 11.31 16.28
C ALA A 803 13.97 9.98 17.00
N ALA A 804 14.63 9.04 16.31
CA ALA A 804 15.02 7.78 16.92
C ALA A 804 16.14 7.93 17.97
N ASN A 805 17.08 8.85 17.76
CA ASN A 805 18.22 9.10 18.66
C ASN A 805 17.81 9.80 19.96
N MET A 806 16.71 10.56 19.97
CA MET A 806 16.14 11.19 21.16
C MET A 806 15.44 10.22 22.12
N MET A 807 15.22 8.96 21.71
CA MET A 807 14.57 7.96 22.56
C MET A 807 15.52 7.45 23.66
N ASP A 808 14.96 7.16 24.83
CA ASP A 808 15.71 6.54 25.93
C ASP A 808 16.31 5.19 25.51
N ASN A 809 17.56 4.95 25.91
CA ASN A 809 18.29 3.74 25.56
C ASN A 809 17.99 2.55 26.49
N ASP A 810 16.70 2.25 26.70
CA ASP A 810 16.24 1.13 27.54
C ASP A 810 15.34 0.15 26.78
N TRP A 811 15.22 -1.07 27.33
CA TRP A 811 14.46 -2.13 26.67
C TRP A 811 12.96 -1.82 26.58
N ALA A 812 12.39 -1.12 27.56
CA ALA A 812 10.97 -0.83 27.62
C ALA A 812 10.61 0.22 26.57
N THR A 813 11.45 1.25 26.41
CA THR A 813 11.31 2.27 25.37
C THR A 813 11.46 1.69 23.96
N ARG A 814 12.39 0.77 23.72
CA ARG A 814 12.50 0.11 22.40
C ARG A 814 11.25 -0.69 22.01
N TRP A 815 10.58 -1.31 22.99
CA TRP A 815 9.40 -2.15 22.72
C TRP A 815 8.07 -1.42 22.81
N PHE A 816 7.93 -0.44 23.71
CA PHE A 816 6.68 0.27 24.01
C PHE A 816 6.73 1.78 23.75
N GLY A 817 7.88 2.31 23.30
CA GLY A 817 8.09 3.70 22.92
C GLY A 817 8.20 4.67 24.10
N MET A 818 8.36 5.95 23.76
CA MET A 818 8.39 7.10 24.67
C MET A 818 7.00 7.52 25.16
N GLY A 819 5.94 6.86 24.67
CA GLY A 819 4.55 7.17 24.97
C GLY A 819 3.90 8.08 23.92
N VAL A 820 2.61 7.84 23.64
CA VAL A 820 1.84 8.62 22.64
C VAL A 820 1.83 10.10 22.99
N GLY A 821 2.06 10.98 22.02
CA GLY A 821 2.02 12.43 22.18
C GLY A 821 3.21 13.05 22.91
N SER A 822 4.25 12.26 23.21
CA SER A 822 5.46 12.77 23.88
C SER A 822 6.44 13.45 22.94
N TYR A 823 6.34 13.23 21.62
CA TYR A 823 7.31 13.72 20.63
C TYR A 823 7.61 15.22 20.74
N PRO A 824 6.62 16.15 20.78
CA PRO A 824 6.93 17.58 20.89
C PRO A 824 7.69 17.95 22.16
N ARG A 825 7.35 17.32 23.29
CA ARG A 825 8.06 17.52 24.57
C ARG A 825 9.50 17.03 24.48
N THR A 826 9.70 15.84 23.93
CA THR A 826 11.05 15.25 23.82
C THR A 826 11.90 16.05 22.84
N TYR A 827 11.36 16.47 21.69
CA TYR A 827 12.06 17.34 20.75
C TYR A 827 12.48 18.66 21.39
N PHE A 828 11.57 19.31 22.14
CA PHE A 828 11.87 20.54 22.86
C PHE A 828 13.05 20.39 23.83
N LEU A 829 13.23 19.21 24.43
CA LEU A 829 14.28 18.96 25.43
C LEU A 829 15.58 18.41 24.85
N LEU A 830 15.53 17.57 23.81
CA LEU A 830 16.62 16.67 23.44
C LEU A 830 17.02 16.71 21.95
N ASN A 831 16.41 17.54 21.11
CA ASN A 831 16.75 17.57 19.68
C ASN A 831 18.24 17.84 19.44
N ASN A 832 18.83 17.17 18.44
CA ASN A 832 20.21 17.43 18.02
C ASN A 832 20.30 18.34 16.79
N GLU A 833 19.16 18.92 16.39
CA GLU A 833 19.05 19.84 15.25
C GLU A 833 19.45 21.28 15.62
N ASN A 834 19.82 21.53 16.89
CA ASN A 834 20.13 22.86 17.45
C ASN A 834 18.98 23.86 17.30
N VAL A 835 17.74 23.36 17.33
CA VAL A 835 16.53 24.17 17.26
C VAL A 835 16.02 24.40 18.68
N VAL A 836 15.73 25.66 19.02
CA VAL A 836 15.06 26.00 20.28
C VAL A 836 13.66 26.50 19.97
N PRO A 837 12.62 25.65 20.11
CA PRO A 837 11.25 26.07 19.84
C PRO A 837 10.82 27.22 20.74
N GLY A 838 10.16 28.23 20.17
CA GLY A 838 9.43 29.22 20.95
C GLY A 838 8.41 28.55 21.86
N SER A 839 8.18 29.10 23.05
CA SER A 839 7.27 28.49 24.03
C SER A 839 6.42 29.53 24.74
N TYR A 840 5.33 29.07 25.34
CA TYR A 840 4.39 29.90 26.08
C TYR A 840 3.90 29.19 27.33
N LYS A 841 3.46 29.99 28.30
CA LYS A 841 2.80 29.50 29.52
C LYS A 841 1.89 30.58 30.09
N ILE A 842 0.75 30.19 30.67
CA ILE A 842 -0.03 31.04 31.56
C ILE A 842 0.54 30.91 32.95
N GLU A 843 1.04 32.02 33.50
CA GLU A 843 1.52 32.11 34.88
C GLU A 843 0.44 32.76 35.76
N THR A 844 0.58 32.61 37.08
CA THR A 844 -0.35 33.21 38.04
C THR A 844 0.43 33.88 39.15
N GLU A 845 0.17 35.16 39.38
CA GLU A 845 0.77 35.98 40.42
C GLU A 845 -0.34 36.71 41.19
N SER A 846 -0.43 36.48 42.51
CA SER A 846 -1.43 37.13 43.38
C SER A 846 -2.87 37.04 42.86
N TYR A 847 -3.26 35.89 42.32
CA TYR A 847 -4.56 35.60 41.68
C TYR A 847 -4.82 36.24 40.30
N HIS A 848 -3.89 37.04 39.78
CA HIS A 848 -3.90 37.52 38.39
C HIS A 848 -3.16 36.54 37.48
N ARG A 849 -3.67 36.37 36.26
CA ARG A 849 -3.08 35.49 35.24
C ARG A 849 -2.52 36.36 34.13
N TYR A 850 -1.41 35.93 33.56
CA TYR A 850 -0.78 36.62 32.44
C TYR A 850 -0.09 35.61 31.52
N LEU A 851 0.14 36.02 30.28
CA LEU A 851 0.83 35.23 29.27
C LEU A 851 2.34 35.47 29.36
N ARG A 852 3.12 34.40 29.57
CA ARG A 852 4.58 34.42 29.39
C ARG A 852 4.93 33.82 28.04
N LEU A 853 5.64 34.58 27.22
CA LEU A 853 6.24 34.11 25.97
C LEU A 853 7.75 34.02 26.11
N LYS A 854 8.33 32.97 25.52
CA LYS A 854 9.77 32.81 25.38
C LYS A 854 10.13 32.76 23.89
N GLY A 855 11.13 33.54 23.51
CA GLY A 855 11.67 33.57 22.15
C GLY A 855 12.38 32.26 21.76
N GLY A 856 12.70 32.14 20.49
CA GLY A 856 13.20 30.92 19.85
C GLY A 856 12.65 30.81 18.43
N ASP A 857 12.45 29.62 17.89
CA ASP A 857 11.74 29.46 16.62
C ASP A 857 10.35 30.11 16.65
N ALA A 858 9.89 30.54 15.48
CA ALA A 858 8.67 31.33 15.31
C ALA A 858 7.45 30.67 15.99
N LEU A 859 6.89 31.35 16.98
CA LEU A 859 5.63 31.02 17.65
C LEU A 859 4.79 32.28 17.78
N TYR A 860 3.69 32.34 17.03
CA TYR A 860 2.77 33.47 16.99
C TYR A 860 1.52 33.13 17.80
N MET A 861 1.37 33.72 18.99
CA MET A 861 0.15 33.53 19.79
C MET A 861 -0.95 34.48 19.30
N GLY A 862 -1.97 33.97 18.61
CA GLY A 862 -2.91 34.78 17.83
C GLY A 862 -4.37 34.70 18.26
N GLN A 863 -5.11 35.78 18.03
CA GLN A 863 -6.57 35.88 18.16
C GLN A 863 -7.17 36.56 16.92
N TYR A 864 -8.23 35.97 16.36
CA TYR A 864 -8.95 36.59 15.24
C TYR A 864 -9.81 37.76 15.72
N ILE A 865 -9.75 38.88 15.00
CA ILE A 865 -10.37 40.16 15.36
C ILE A 865 -11.11 40.78 14.16
N ASP A 866 -12.17 41.54 14.40
CA ASP A 866 -12.96 42.21 13.34
C ASP A 866 -12.46 43.64 13.08
N VAL A 867 -11.27 43.74 12.49
CA VAL A 867 -10.69 45.01 12.03
C VAL A 867 -11.28 45.41 10.67
N ARG A 868 -11.50 46.72 10.48
CA ARG A 868 -11.95 47.30 9.21
C ARG A 868 -10.87 48.20 8.64
N ALA A 869 -10.69 48.16 7.32
CA ALA A 869 -9.74 49.03 6.61
C ALA A 869 -10.06 50.52 6.81
N HIS A 870 -9.01 51.34 6.80
CA HIS A 870 -9.01 52.80 6.92
C HIS A 870 -9.70 53.34 8.19
N ARG A 871 -9.41 52.73 9.33
CA ARG A 871 -9.96 53.11 10.65
C ARG A 871 -8.85 53.25 11.68
N HIS A 872 -9.10 54.07 12.70
CA HIS A 872 -8.20 54.22 13.83
C HIS A 872 -8.57 53.25 14.95
N TYR A 873 -7.55 52.69 15.59
CA TYR A 873 -7.66 51.79 16.73
C TYR A 873 -6.63 52.18 17.78
N ARG A 874 -6.95 51.98 19.06
CA ARG A 874 -6.00 52.11 20.16
C ARG A 874 -5.65 50.72 20.67
N LEU A 875 -4.36 50.36 20.60
CA LEU A 875 -3.84 49.15 21.22
C LEU A 875 -3.21 49.53 22.56
N ALA A 876 -3.71 48.95 23.64
CA ALA A 876 -3.14 49.07 24.98
C ALA A 876 -2.71 47.67 25.46
N LEU A 877 -1.59 47.59 26.15
CA LEU A 877 -1.12 46.35 26.77
C LEU A 877 -0.09 46.61 27.87
N ASP A 878 -0.04 45.70 28.84
CA ASP A 878 0.98 45.69 29.89
C ASP A 878 2.08 44.68 29.56
N LEU A 879 3.33 45.12 29.65
CA LEU A 879 4.51 44.30 29.40
C LEU A 879 5.45 44.30 30.60
N ARG A 880 6.09 43.16 30.84
CA ARG A 880 7.15 43.02 31.83
C ARG A 880 8.28 42.14 31.30
N SER A 881 9.52 42.60 31.45
CA SER A 881 10.72 41.80 31.24
C SER A 881 11.21 41.24 32.58
N PRO A 882 11.09 39.93 32.86
CA PRO A 882 11.47 39.38 34.16
C PRO A 882 12.95 39.58 34.50
N GLU A 883 13.82 39.61 33.48
CA GLU A 883 15.27 39.82 33.67
C GLU A 883 15.65 41.30 33.75
N GLY A 884 14.70 42.22 33.58
CA GLY A 884 14.94 43.66 33.55
C GLY A 884 15.70 44.16 32.31
N LYS A 885 16.06 43.26 31.38
CA LYS A 885 16.69 43.59 30.10
C LYS A 885 15.64 44.11 29.11
N PRO A 886 15.98 45.06 28.22
CA PRO A 886 15.05 45.53 27.20
C PRO A 886 14.75 44.42 26.19
N VAL A 887 13.49 44.02 26.08
CA VAL A 887 12.99 43.04 25.11
C VAL A 887 12.00 43.70 24.15
N ASN A 888 11.93 43.19 22.93
CA ASN A 888 11.02 43.69 21.91
C ASN A 888 9.91 42.66 21.66
N LEU A 889 8.67 43.09 21.83
CA LEU A 889 7.50 42.32 21.43
C LEU A 889 7.06 42.77 20.04
N GLU A 890 6.92 41.82 19.12
CA GLU A 890 6.31 42.07 17.83
C GLU A 890 4.82 41.72 17.88
N ILE A 891 3.98 42.63 17.37
CA ILE A 891 2.52 42.53 17.40
C ILE A 891 1.98 42.67 15.97
N PRO A 892 2.18 41.67 15.09
CA PRO A 892 1.65 41.71 13.74
C PRO A 892 0.11 41.63 13.75
N ILE A 893 -0.54 42.58 13.07
CA ILE A 893 -1.97 42.52 12.74
C ILE A 893 -2.11 42.24 11.25
N CYS A 894 -2.45 41.00 10.92
CA CYS A 894 -2.40 40.49 9.55
C CYS A 894 -3.71 39.89 9.08
N GLU A 895 -4.03 40.09 7.80
CA GLU A 895 -4.96 39.20 7.09
C GLU A 895 -4.33 37.79 7.02
N LYS A 896 -4.96 36.78 7.64
CA LYS A 896 -4.31 35.49 7.90
C LYS A 896 -5.25 34.30 7.75
N SER A 897 -4.85 33.28 7.00
CA SER A 897 -5.67 32.08 6.79
C SER A 897 -5.61 31.11 7.98
N LEU A 898 -4.41 30.65 8.31
CA LEU A 898 -4.06 29.91 9.53
C LEU A 898 -2.55 30.02 9.74
N LEU A 899 -1.77 29.63 8.72
CA LEU A 899 -0.31 29.73 8.70
C LEU A 899 0.20 30.95 7.93
N TYR A 900 -0.47 31.31 6.82
CA TYR A 900 0.02 32.34 5.91
C TYR A 900 -0.57 33.71 6.24
N SER A 901 0.33 34.68 6.42
CA SER A 901 0.01 36.09 6.59
C SER A 901 0.08 36.84 5.24
N PHE A 902 -0.79 37.82 5.06
CA PHE A 902 -0.88 38.66 3.86
C PHE A 902 -0.62 40.13 4.20
N ASN A 903 -1.58 41.03 3.95
CA ASN A 903 -1.44 42.43 4.33
C ASN A 903 -1.32 42.50 5.85
N CYS A 904 -0.20 43.06 6.32
CA CYS A 904 0.17 43.10 7.72
C CYS A 904 0.54 44.52 8.14
N LEU A 905 0.08 44.90 9.33
CA LEU A 905 0.63 46.02 10.09
C LEU A 905 1.62 45.44 11.08
N ALA A 906 2.90 45.77 10.90
CA ALA A 906 3.97 45.35 11.79
C ALA A 906 4.11 46.38 12.91
N LEU A 907 3.66 46.02 14.10
CA LEU A 907 3.80 46.83 15.30
C LEU A 907 4.86 46.21 16.21
N SER A 908 5.57 47.04 16.96
CA SER A 908 6.50 46.57 17.98
C SER A 908 6.51 47.46 19.20
N VAL A 909 6.68 46.83 20.36
CA VAL A 909 6.77 47.50 21.64
C VAL A 909 8.02 47.02 22.35
N LYS A 910 8.84 47.96 22.81
CA LYS A 910 10.09 47.68 23.50
C LYS A 910 9.95 48.04 24.97
N THR A 911 10.27 47.09 25.85
CA THR A 911 10.27 47.33 27.30
C THR A 911 11.45 48.23 27.68
N ALA A 912 11.24 49.09 28.69
CA ALA A 912 12.34 49.83 29.31
C ALA A 912 13.26 48.89 30.11
N ASN A 913 14.45 49.38 30.47
CA ASN A 913 15.45 48.64 31.25
C ASN A 913 15.07 48.55 32.75
N GLN A 914 13.92 47.94 33.05
CA GLN A 914 13.32 47.79 34.37
C GLN A 914 12.52 46.49 34.44
N SER A 915 12.40 45.89 35.63
CA SER A 915 11.75 44.58 35.83
C SER A 915 10.25 44.64 36.22
N GLY A 916 9.65 45.84 36.26
CA GLY A 916 8.23 46.03 36.59
C GLY A 916 7.30 45.96 35.37
N TRP A 917 6.00 45.85 35.63
CA TRP A 917 4.94 46.02 34.63
C TRP A 917 4.93 47.44 34.07
N GLN A 918 4.80 47.56 32.75
CA GLN A 918 4.81 48.81 32.00
C GLN A 918 3.63 48.82 31.04
N THR A 919 2.78 49.84 31.16
CA THR A 919 1.65 50.04 30.23
C THR A 919 2.13 50.75 28.99
N HIS A 920 1.77 50.21 27.83
CA HIS A 920 2.07 50.75 26.52
C HIS A 920 0.79 51.01 25.75
N GLU A 921 0.70 52.18 25.13
CA GLU A 921 -0.42 52.58 24.28
C GLU A 921 0.10 52.98 22.89
N LEU A 922 -0.57 52.48 21.85
CA LEU A 922 -0.26 52.75 20.46
C LEU A 922 -1.54 53.14 19.70
N ASP A 923 -1.51 54.27 19.01
CA ASP A 923 -2.53 54.62 18.02
C ASP A 923 -2.19 53.97 16.68
N ILE A 924 -3.10 53.12 16.19
CA ILE A 924 -2.95 52.32 14.98
C ILE A 924 -3.93 52.83 13.92
N PHE A 925 -3.46 53.02 12.69
CA PHE A 925 -4.32 53.18 11.52
C PHE A 925 -4.31 51.89 10.72
N SER A 926 -5.49 51.31 10.44
CA SER A 926 -5.58 49.97 9.85
C SER A 926 -5.19 49.89 8.36
N GLU A 927 -4.93 51.01 7.70
CA GLU A 927 -4.61 51.08 6.27
C GLU A 927 -5.55 50.19 5.43
N ASN A 928 -5.02 49.20 4.71
CA ASN A 928 -5.80 48.26 3.90
C ASN A 928 -6.17 46.97 4.64
N VAL A 929 -5.72 46.77 5.89
CA VAL A 929 -6.00 45.55 6.66
C VAL A 929 -7.47 45.48 7.03
N GLY A 930 -8.10 44.33 6.76
CA GLY A 930 -9.54 44.15 7.00
C GLY A 930 -10.39 44.73 5.87
N TYR A 931 -9.82 44.88 4.67
CA TYR A 931 -10.56 45.27 3.49
C TYR A 931 -11.53 44.16 3.07
N LYS A 932 -12.81 44.52 2.89
CA LYS A 932 -13.88 43.59 2.47
C LYS A 932 -14.34 43.95 1.06
N ARG A 933 -14.25 43.01 0.11
CA ARG A 933 -14.77 43.16 -1.25
C ARG A 933 -16.14 42.47 -1.34
N LEU A 934 -17.19 43.21 -1.71
CA LEU A 934 -18.57 42.69 -1.79
C LEU A 934 -19.04 42.03 -0.47
N GLY A 935 -18.59 42.54 0.68
CA GLY A 935 -18.93 42.01 2.00
C GLY A 935 -18.11 40.80 2.46
N VAL A 936 -17.22 40.26 1.61
CA VAL A 936 -16.29 39.18 1.96
C VAL A 936 -14.88 39.74 2.06
N GLY A 937 -14.21 39.53 3.19
CA GLY A 937 -12.82 39.91 3.39
C GLY A 937 -12.01 38.77 3.99
N LYS A 938 -10.69 38.93 3.95
CA LYS A 938 -9.78 38.00 4.62
C LYS A 938 -9.94 38.17 6.14
N PRO A 939 -10.00 37.09 6.91
CA PRO A 939 -10.00 37.19 8.36
C PRO A 939 -8.70 37.83 8.85
N VAL A 940 -8.78 38.67 9.86
CA VAL A 940 -7.64 39.40 10.43
C VAL A 940 -7.29 38.79 11.79
N GLN A 941 -6.02 38.54 12.03
CA GLN A 941 -5.49 38.03 13.29
C GLN A 941 -4.48 39.03 13.85
N LEU A 942 -4.62 39.37 15.14
CA LEU A 942 -3.56 39.97 15.93
C LEU A 942 -2.77 38.84 16.58
N ALA A 943 -1.46 38.87 16.49
CA ALA A 943 -0.60 37.90 17.15
C ALA A 943 0.48 38.57 18.01
N LEU A 944 0.93 37.85 19.03
CA LEU A 944 2.00 38.24 19.94
C LEU A 944 3.22 37.35 19.66
N PHE A 945 4.38 37.96 19.41
CA PHE A 945 5.61 37.24 19.06
C PHE A 945 6.83 37.80 19.79
N ALA A 946 7.50 36.96 20.59
CA ALA A 946 8.65 37.32 21.42
C ALA A 946 9.99 37.38 20.66
N GLY A 947 9.99 37.25 19.33
CA GLY A 947 11.20 37.26 18.52
C GLY A 947 11.97 35.94 18.51
N LEU A 948 13.05 35.91 17.71
CA LEU A 948 13.83 34.70 17.44
C LEU A 948 14.93 34.40 18.48
N ASN A 949 15.17 35.30 19.43
CA ASN A 949 16.24 35.12 20.42
C ASN A 949 15.76 34.23 21.59
N PRO A 950 16.36 33.04 21.81
CA PRO A 950 15.96 32.11 22.86
C PRO A 950 16.09 32.63 24.30
N GLU A 951 16.90 33.67 24.51
CA GLU A 951 17.06 34.33 25.83
C GLU A 951 15.92 35.30 26.14
N THR A 952 15.08 35.62 25.16
CA THR A 952 13.97 36.57 25.35
C THR A 952 12.86 35.91 26.15
N VAL A 953 12.51 36.51 27.29
CA VAL A 953 11.32 36.16 28.06
C VAL A 953 10.52 37.43 28.29
N ILE A 954 9.23 37.40 27.98
CA ILE A 954 8.34 38.54 28.14
C ILE A 954 7.01 38.09 28.75
N ASP A 955 6.57 38.82 29.76
CA ASP A 955 5.25 38.69 30.39
C ASP A 955 4.32 39.75 29.79
N ILE A 956 3.10 39.35 29.45
CA ILE A 956 2.11 40.15 28.73
C ILE A 956 0.76 40.01 29.43
N ASP A 957 0.10 41.14 29.69
CA ASP A 957 -1.23 41.19 30.30
C ASP A 957 -2.07 42.36 29.75
N ASN A 958 -3.37 42.36 30.02
CA ASN A 958 -4.33 43.43 29.68
C ASN A 958 -4.23 43.92 28.23
N VAL A 959 -4.21 42.99 27.26
CA VAL A 959 -4.16 43.37 25.83
C VAL A 959 -5.54 43.80 25.35
N GLU A 960 -5.69 45.07 25.00
CA GLU A 960 -6.93 45.67 24.53
C GLU A 960 -6.75 46.27 23.14
N LEU A 961 -7.70 46.03 22.23
CA LEU A 961 -7.73 46.67 20.91
C LEU A 961 -9.06 47.40 20.73
N ILE A 962 -9.05 48.69 21.03
CA ILE A 962 -10.24 49.53 21.14
C ILE A 962 -10.52 50.22 19.80
N ASP A 963 -11.76 50.11 19.32
CA ASP A 963 -12.23 50.81 18.11
C ASP A 963 -12.68 52.27 18.38
N GLU A 964 -13.03 53.00 17.32
CA GLU A 964 -13.53 54.38 17.39
C GLU A 964 -14.82 54.53 18.24
N THR A 965 -15.54 53.44 18.51
CA THR A 965 -16.75 53.42 19.35
C THR A 965 -16.46 53.11 20.82
N GLY A 966 -15.20 52.87 21.18
CA GLY A 966 -14.79 52.48 22.52
C GLY A 966 -15.00 50.99 22.81
N ARG A 967 -15.25 50.17 21.78
CA ARG A 967 -15.43 48.73 21.92
C ARG A 967 -14.09 48.02 21.80
N ASP A 968 -13.76 47.18 22.77
CA ASP A 968 -12.65 46.24 22.65
C ASP A 968 -13.01 45.10 21.67
N LEU A 969 -12.10 44.83 20.75
CA LEU A 969 -12.20 43.77 19.75
C LEU A 969 -11.61 42.44 20.23
N LEU A 970 -10.87 42.42 21.33
CA LEU A 970 -10.35 41.20 21.97
C LEU A 970 -11.36 40.67 23.00
N ALA A 971 -11.49 39.35 23.10
CA ALA A 971 -12.47 38.70 23.98
C ALA A 971 -11.88 38.20 25.32
N ASN A 972 -10.55 37.99 25.38
CA ASN A 972 -9.82 37.45 26.55
C ASN A 972 -8.40 38.04 26.60
N GLY A 973 -8.29 39.37 26.67
CA GLY A 973 -7.01 40.10 26.67
C GLY A 973 -6.26 40.07 28.01
N ASP A 974 -6.97 39.79 29.10
CA ASP A 974 -6.46 39.72 30.48
C ASP A 974 -6.03 38.29 30.90
N PHE A 975 -6.17 37.32 29.98
CA PHE A 975 -5.87 35.90 30.19
C PHE A 975 -6.54 35.27 31.44
N SER A 976 -7.60 35.87 31.96
CA SER A 976 -8.32 35.39 33.14
C SER A 976 -8.94 34.01 32.89
N HIS A 977 -9.35 33.76 31.64
CA HIS A 977 -9.86 32.49 31.14
C HIS A 977 -8.78 31.59 30.51
N GLY A 978 -7.50 31.86 30.77
CA GLY A 978 -6.39 31.13 30.18
C GLY A 978 -6.22 31.49 28.71
N LEU A 979 -6.21 30.48 27.82
CA LEU A 979 -6.02 30.66 26.38
C LEU A 979 -7.33 30.57 25.57
N ASP A 980 -8.49 30.75 26.20
CA ASP A 980 -9.75 30.88 25.45
C ASP A 980 -9.60 32.00 24.38
N HIS A 981 -10.00 31.71 23.15
CA HIS A 981 -9.82 32.51 21.92
C HIS A 981 -8.39 32.68 21.38
N TRP A 982 -7.36 32.25 22.11
CA TRP A 982 -5.97 32.33 21.67
C TRP A 982 -5.47 30.98 21.16
N LEU A 983 -4.93 30.96 19.95
CA LEU A 983 -4.27 29.79 19.38
C LEU A 983 -2.93 30.19 18.77
N PHE A 984 -1.88 29.43 19.07
CA PHE A 984 -0.58 29.68 18.48
C PHE A 984 -0.48 29.09 17.07
N ALA A 985 0.39 29.66 16.24
CA ALA A 985 0.82 29.09 14.96
C ALA A 985 2.34 29.21 14.82
N THR A 986 2.95 28.33 14.03
CA THR A 986 4.41 28.28 13.84
C THR A 986 4.78 28.05 12.37
N ASP A 987 5.93 28.60 11.97
CA ASP A 987 6.48 28.40 10.63
C ASP A 987 7.34 27.12 10.53
N ASN A 988 7.92 26.67 11.66
CA ASN A 988 8.70 25.45 11.72
C ASN A 988 7.87 24.29 12.25
N HIS A 989 7.58 23.33 11.38
CA HIS A 989 6.77 22.15 11.67
C HIS A 989 7.54 20.94 12.23
N LEU A 990 8.89 20.92 12.19
CA LEU A 990 9.68 19.77 12.64
C LEU A 990 9.57 19.50 14.15
N PRO A 991 9.51 20.52 15.04
CA PRO A 991 9.34 20.30 16.48
C PRO A 991 8.05 19.58 16.88
N TRP A 992 7.07 19.52 15.98
CA TRP A 992 5.72 19.06 16.27
C TRP A 992 5.38 17.72 15.63
N HIS A 993 6.15 17.31 14.61
CA HIS A 993 5.80 16.21 13.70
C HIS A 993 7.04 15.40 13.33
N SER A 994 7.01 14.08 13.49
CA SER A 994 8.10 13.20 13.03
C SER A 994 8.13 13.01 11.51
N LYS A 995 7.08 13.45 10.79
CA LYS A 995 6.98 13.41 9.32
C LYS A 995 7.08 12.03 8.67
N ASN A 996 6.77 10.97 9.43
CA ASN A 996 6.62 9.60 8.93
C ASN A 996 5.85 8.76 9.96
N ILE A 997 4.79 8.09 9.52
CA ILE A 997 3.92 7.30 10.42
C ILE A 997 4.65 6.14 11.10
N TRP A 998 5.62 5.52 10.45
CA TRP A 998 6.38 4.40 11.00
C TRP A 998 7.38 4.89 12.05
N VAL A 999 8.03 6.02 11.79
CA VAL A 999 8.89 6.69 12.78
C VAL A 999 8.07 7.17 13.96
N GLN A 1000 6.91 7.78 13.72
CA GLN A 1000 5.96 8.19 14.77
C GLN A 1000 5.58 7.00 15.66
N VAL A 1001 5.11 5.91 15.06
CA VAL A 1001 4.64 4.74 15.81
C VAL A 1001 5.80 4.05 16.52
N TYR A 1002 6.99 4.01 15.92
CA TYR A 1002 8.18 3.51 16.60
C TYR A 1002 8.56 4.38 17.80
N PHE A 1003 8.60 5.69 17.62
CA PHE A 1003 8.93 6.64 18.69
C PHE A 1003 7.95 6.54 19.85
N GLU A 1004 6.64 6.55 19.56
CA GLU A 1004 5.60 6.62 20.57
C GLU A 1004 5.26 5.27 21.18
N GLN A 1005 5.23 4.19 20.38
CA GLN A 1005 4.72 2.87 20.76
C GLN A 1005 5.76 1.74 20.63
N GLY A 1006 6.98 2.04 20.17
CA GLY A 1006 8.06 1.06 20.01
C GLY A 1006 7.79 0.01 18.93
N TRP A 1007 8.62 -1.04 18.92
CA TRP A 1007 8.45 -2.17 17.98
C TRP A 1007 7.09 -2.86 18.08
N SER A 1008 6.49 -2.90 19.28
CA SER A 1008 5.17 -3.50 19.46
C SER A 1008 4.07 -2.74 18.70
N GLY A 1009 4.15 -1.40 18.68
CA GLY A 1009 3.24 -0.55 17.89
C GLY A 1009 3.42 -0.75 16.39
N VAL A 1010 4.68 -0.76 15.91
CA VAL A 1010 5.01 -0.95 14.48
C VAL A 1010 4.48 -2.29 13.97
N ILE A 1011 4.77 -3.37 14.69
CA ILE A 1011 4.30 -4.72 14.34
C ILE A 1011 2.77 -4.77 14.36
N SER A 1012 2.13 -4.16 15.36
CA SER A 1012 0.66 -4.16 15.49
C SER A 1012 -0.01 -3.41 14.33
N LEU A 1013 0.50 -2.22 13.97
CA LEU A 1013 -0.02 -1.45 12.84
C LEU A 1013 0.19 -2.17 11.51
N ALA A 1014 1.39 -2.73 11.28
CA ALA A 1014 1.69 -3.48 10.07
C ALA A 1014 0.77 -4.70 9.92
N LEU A 1015 0.60 -5.49 10.99
CA LEU A 1015 -0.32 -6.63 11.00
C LEU A 1015 -1.77 -6.21 10.75
N LEU A 1016 -2.21 -5.11 11.34
CA LEU A 1016 -3.56 -4.57 11.14
C LEU A 1016 -3.81 -4.18 9.68
N LEU A 1017 -2.91 -3.39 9.10
CA LEU A 1017 -2.97 -2.95 7.71
C LEU A 1017 -2.93 -4.13 6.74
N LEU A 1018 -1.96 -5.03 6.89
CA LEU A 1018 -1.82 -6.21 6.05
C LEU A 1018 -3.04 -7.12 6.12
N THR A 1019 -3.60 -7.34 7.32
CA THR A 1019 -4.80 -8.16 7.51
C THR A 1019 -6.03 -7.50 6.86
N ALA A 1020 -6.20 -6.19 7.04
CA ALA A 1020 -7.30 -5.45 6.42
C ALA A 1020 -7.21 -5.48 4.89
N MET A 1021 -6.04 -5.17 4.33
CA MET A 1021 -5.82 -5.19 2.88
C MET A 1021 -5.99 -6.59 2.28
N ALA A 1022 -5.46 -7.63 2.93
CA ALA A 1022 -5.63 -9.02 2.48
C ALA A 1022 -7.10 -9.45 2.45
N LYS A 1023 -7.89 -9.09 3.49
CA LYS A 1023 -9.33 -9.36 3.51
C LYS A 1023 -10.09 -8.61 2.40
N LEU A 1024 -9.76 -7.35 2.18
CA LEU A 1024 -10.38 -6.53 1.13
C LEU A 1024 -10.06 -7.07 -0.28
N LEU A 1025 -8.81 -7.45 -0.53
CA LEU A 1025 -8.39 -8.10 -1.77
C LEU A 1025 -9.19 -9.38 -2.04
N GLY A 1026 -9.44 -10.19 -1.01
CA GLY A 1026 -10.28 -11.40 -1.12
C GLY A 1026 -11.75 -11.12 -1.47
N ARG A 1027 -12.25 -9.90 -1.21
CA ARG A 1027 -13.66 -9.49 -1.37
C ARG A 1027 -13.93 -8.65 -2.60
N ILE A 1028 -12.89 -8.11 -3.21
CA ILE A 1028 -12.97 -7.17 -4.36
C ILE A 1028 -13.79 -7.73 -5.53
N SER A 1029 -13.82 -9.05 -5.68
CA SER A 1029 -14.57 -9.70 -6.75
C SER A 1029 -16.09 -9.70 -6.54
N TYR A 1030 -16.62 -9.47 -5.34
CA TYR A 1030 -18.06 -9.56 -5.09
C TYR A 1030 -18.64 -8.45 -4.20
N GLN A 1031 -17.82 -7.58 -3.63
CA GLN A 1031 -18.24 -6.37 -2.90
C GLN A 1031 -17.55 -5.14 -3.49
N PRO A 1032 -18.26 -4.20 -4.13
CA PRO A 1032 -17.65 -2.99 -4.69
C PRO A 1032 -17.09 -2.07 -3.59
N GLU A 1033 -17.64 -2.11 -2.37
CA GLU A 1033 -17.15 -1.35 -1.22
C GLU A 1033 -15.73 -1.78 -0.83
N ALA A 1034 -15.35 -3.03 -1.12
CA ALA A 1034 -14.01 -3.51 -0.84
C ALA A 1034 -12.95 -2.79 -1.69
N SER A 1035 -13.30 -2.40 -2.93
CA SER A 1035 -12.42 -1.60 -3.79
C SER A 1035 -12.23 -0.18 -3.24
N ILE A 1036 -13.31 0.42 -2.73
CA ILE A 1036 -13.30 1.76 -2.13
C ILE A 1036 -12.41 1.79 -0.89
N LEU A 1037 -12.61 0.85 0.04
CA LEU A 1037 -11.83 0.79 1.28
C LEU A 1037 -10.37 0.43 1.01
N LEU A 1038 -10.08 -0.46 0.06
CA LEU A 1038 -8.71 -0.82 -0.31
C LEU A 1038 -7.97 0.38 -0.92
N SER A 1039 -8.65 1.13 -1.78
CA SER A 1039 -8.14 2.37 -2.36
C SER A 1039 -7.82 3.41 -1.27
N ALA A 1040 -8.72 3.62 -0.32
CA ALA A 1040 -8.51 4.55 0.80
C ALA A 1040 -7.31 4.17 1.69
N LEU A 1041 -7.16 2.88 2.02
CA LEU A 1041 -6.02 2.40 2.81
C LEU A 1041 -4.71 2.47 2.03
N ALA A 1042 -4.72 2.26 0.71
CA ALA A 1042 -3.54 2.42 -0.13
C ALA A 1042 -3.10 3.89 -0.19
N GLY A 1043 -4.02 4.83 -0.42
CA GLY A 1043 -3.75 6.27 -0.40
C GLY A 1043 -3.20 6.73 0.96
N PHE A 1044 -3.87 6.34 2.05
CA PHE A 1044 -3.40 6.63 3.42
C PHE A 1044 -1.98 6.12 3.67
N SER A 1045 -1.65 4.91 3.22
CA SER A 1045 -0.30 4.33 3.41
C SER A 1045 0.78 5.13 2.68
N VAL A 1046 0.45 5.70 1.51
CA VAL A 1046 1.37 6.58 0.75
C VAL A 1046 1.58 7.92 1.47
N VAL A 1047 0.51 8.55 1.96
CA VAL A 1047 0.62 9.79 2.73
C VAL A 1047 1.43 9.57 4.02
N GLY A 1048 1.16 8.46 4.74
CA GLY A 1048 1.86 8.10 5.96
C GLY A 1048 3.37 7.87 5.80
N TRP A 1049 3.85 7.63 4.58
CA TRP A 1049 5.29 7.54 4.32
C TRP A 1049 6.02 8.89 4.47
N VAL A 1050 5.31 9.99 4.26
CA VAL A 1050 5.90 11.35 4.22
C VAL A 1050 5.32 12.28 5.28
N ASP A 1051 4.39 11.81 6.10
CA ASP A 1051 3.75 12.60 7.14
C ASP A 1051 3.29 11.77 8.35
N SER A 1052 3.18 12.40 9.51
CA SER A 1052 2.77 11.79 10.78
C SER A 1052 1.24 11.89 10.96
N CYS A 1053 0.53 11.03 10.22
CA CYS A 1053 -0.94 11.09 10.07
C CYS A 1053 -1.73 10.97 11.38
N PHE A 1054 -1.14 10.44 12.47
CA PHE A 1054 -1.83 10.22 13.73
C PHE A 1054 -1.75 11.39 14.71
N ASP A 1055 -1.05 12.48 14.35
CA ASP A 1055 -0.98 13.73 15.14
C ASP A 1055 -2.35 14.45 15.22
N ALA A 1056 -3.27 14.11 14.32
CA ALA A 1056 -4.65 14.57 14.31
C ALA A 1056 -5.61 13.45 14.78
N PRO A 1057 -6.13 13.50 16.03
CA PRO A 1057 -6.95 12.42 16.59
C PRO A 1057 -8.20 12.08 15.78
N ARG A 1058 -8.78 13.07 15.08
CA ARG A 1058 -9.94 12.89 14.20
C ARG A 1058 -9.63 12.01 12.99
N LEU A 1059 -8.42 12.10 12.45
CA LEU A 1059 -7.97 11.27 11.34
C LEU A 1059 -7.68 9.84 11.81
N THR A 1060 -7.12 9.69 13.01
CA THR A 1060 -6.98 8.39 13.69
C THR A 1060 -8.33 7.70 13.87
N LEU A 1061 -9.38 8.44 14.27
CA LEU A 1061 -10.75 7.93 14.35
C LEU A 1061 -11.25 7.43 12.98
N LEU A 1062 -11.15 8.24 11.93
CA LEU A 1062 -11.61 7.88 10.59
C LEU A 1062 -10.86 6.64 10.05
N PHE A 1063 -9.53 6.62 10.20
CA PHE A 1063 -8.68 5.49 9.82
C PHE A 1063 -9.12 4.19 10.53
N LEU A 1064 -9.29 4.23 11.85
CA LEU A 1064 -9.70 3.05 12.61
C LEU A 1064 -11.11 2.58 12.26
N TRP A 1065 -12.01 3.49 11.87
CA TRP A 1065 -13.32 3.10 11.33
C TRP A 1065 -13.21 2.43 9.96
N VAL A 1066 -12.41 2.96 9.04
CA VAL A 1066 -12.15 2.31 7.74
C VAL A 1066 -11.59 0.90 7.96
N ILE A 1067 -10.64 0.75 8.88
CA ILE A 1067 -10.09 -0.56 9.26
C ILE A 1067 -11.14 -1.48 9.89
N ALA A 1068 -11.94 -0.98 10.83
CA ALA A 1068 -12.97 -1.76 11.50
C ALA A 1068 -13.95 -2.32 10.46
N VAL A 1069 -14.39 -1.49 9.51
CA VAL A 1069 -15.28 -1.91 8.40
C VAL A 1069 -14.58 -2.90 7.47
N ALA A 1070 -13.30 -2.69 7.16
CA ALA A 1070 -12.52 -3.61 6.34
C ALA A 1070 -12.40 -5.02 6.96
N LEU A 1071 -12.24 -5.10 8.28
CA LEU A 1071 -12.02 -6.36 8.99
C LEU A 1071 -13.28 -7.21 9.18
N LEU A 1072 -14.47 -6.63 9.08
CA LEU A 1072 -15.75 -7.33 9.30
C LEU A 1072 -15.97 -8.46 8.30
N ASP A 1073 -16.06 -9.71 8.76
CA ASP A 1073 -16.58 -10.82 7.95
C ASP A 1073 -18.09 -10.76 7.92
N LEU A 1074 -18.63 -9.97 7.00
CA LEU A 1074 -20.04 -10.07 6.67
C LEU A 1074 -20.21 -11.34 5.84
N GLY A 1075 -20.63 -12.42 6.51
CA GLY A 1075 -20.96 -13.70 5.90
C GLY A 1075 -21.97 -13.54 4.75
N HIS A 1076 -22.09 -14.58 3.93
CA HIS A 1076 -22.90 -14.70 2.72
C HIS A 1076 -24.44 -14.48 2.86
N ALA A 1077 -24.90 -13.60 3.74
CA ALA A 1077 -26.31 -13.27 3.91
C ALA A 1077 -26.70 -12.02 3.09
N VAL A 1078 -26.51 -12.01 1.77
CA VAL A 1078 -27.37 -11.27 0.81
C VAL A 1078 -27.07 -11.79 -0.61
N LYS A 1079 -27.61 -12.96 -0.97
CA LYS A 1079 -27.85 -13.31 -2.38
C LYS A 1079 -29.32 -13.69 -2.66
N GLY A 1080 -30.18 -13.69 -1.65
CA GLY A 1080 -31.58 -14.09 -1.76
C GLY A 1080 -32.60 -12.95 -1.93
N GLU A 1081 -32.33 -11.72 -1.46
CA GLU A 1081 -33.40 -10.71 -1.32
C GLU A 1081 -33.29 -9.44 -2.18
N ILE A 1082 -32.24 -9.26 -2.99
CA ILE A 1082 -32.14 -8.09 -3.90
C ILE A 1082 -32.84 -8.33 -5.27
N LEU A 1083 -33.56 -9.45 -5.42
CA LEU A 1083 -34.40 -9.73 -6.61
C LEU A 1083 -35.91 -9.70 -6.31
N LYS A 1084 -36.35 -8.93 -5.32
CA LYS A 1084 -37.75 -8.54 -5.15
C LYS A 1084 -37.90 -7.03 -5.09
#